data_AF-A0A0G1NBB6-F1
#
_entry.id   AF-A0A0G1NBB6-F1
#
_cell.length_a   1.000
_cell.length_b   1.000
_cell.length_c   1.000
_cell.angle_alpha   90.00
_cell.angle_beta   90.00
_cell.angle_gamma   90.00
#
_symmetry.space_group_name_H-M   'P 1'
#
loop_
_entity.id
_entity.type
_entity.pdbx_description
1 polymer ?
#
loop_
_entity_poly.entity_id
_entity_poly.type
_entity_poly.pdbx_seq_one_letter_code
_entity_poly.pdbx_strand_id
1 'polypeptide(L)'
;MAIQNDFTIYPKTKVIRHTSGTTVYSAVAFYSYLMDTFDEPGYLTYQTPIRFNTPTSFTMVNGWFLDNGDGSNILQYLTGGGIDTSGYATVADPVYMVDLTATTDFTTGASSDWDAEVTDDAVAVGPLLSVKNDYPTANRARIWVRDTRGTPAAIGASSAIATTGAGPGAGTVDADGSKSGDEIYHNLFTIASFPSDVSPQVYVYQRHPVTGGGYNVRVRIAEWSAFTNWDRGSIDILIPVKLGGTLIDSGNIKTFVRQTGDTFTFVESTLNTSGRTPIATETSADEVNITKGEYYLLYDASDAGSFSVDDVIQNTSTGSGTPPTWYAEVTAVTEFSGNATGVITLRGLRGVIADNDPIFVGTVQEALANGVPGDTYISWTTGTAPSTPGQVLTGGTSGAKRLQRGVDATAKKVVAQDDPTGVTGTNRDAYYKNFSNGETVTGATTGSIVLDAASTTVISGYNDVTVAHMNGMVTTSNKVGGSNLIFGEKFTYNVGAQSGILIWANSLSAPTSMMLGNIDSANEPDAADVFTFQLSGGTVDCDSGLTDDNSQNFEFSLQSTGAQYTVFVEGGSIYETGRSLSDIYGYLQYYLRDGQSSSSRVIYTSDGTAITQKAAEEYIKAVDVAAYSATKTAPFGTLAGTTFFGAQGVWLQGMRSADNNNIKFTDAGTTPTWVGTLREPFTSINLTISNTRVGDRVAVYLESGSTTLPNKAQYTSHATTNIQSGSVMNCVDTVTFPNDTPTSGTFIVVDTSASEEHRYRYASFNNTSGTGSNDGQLVLPTERTGTATAGSDSQTLVASAATFSTWGIKIGDIIRRTNNEGGWAYVTIVSSETQIITTLFNAGITAGWDETVTADTFEMLSLVVTYDGSDTFFVPYMDFREDTGTDGTPGSEVVTLTYVADREVVIEARNVDVAQSTQIVPFKTTGTINNTGLTQSIIRTEDTVFT
;
A
#
# COMPACT_ATOMS: atom_id res chain seq x y z
N MET A 1 17.83 8.42 44.80
CA MET A 1 19.18 8.81 45.29
C MET A 1 19.23 10.33 45.41
N ALA A 2 20.24 10.90 46.07
CA ALA A 2 20.39 12.36 46.11
C ALA A 2 21.05 12.83 44.80
N ILE A 3 20.55 13.93 44.23
CA ILE A 3 21.01 14.50 42.95
C ILE A 3 22.52 14.78 42.93
N GLN A 4 23.12 15.15 44.06
CA GLN A 4 24.56 15.38 44.21
C GLN A 4 25.46 14.16 43.92
N ASN A 5 24.89 12.94 43.92
CA ASN A 5 25.64 11.73 43.58
C ASN A 5 25.74 11.51 42.07
N ASP A 6 24.78 12.06 41.33
CA ASP A 6 24.62 11.82 39.89
C ASP A 6 25.28 12.94 39.06
N PHE A 7 25.44 14.15 39.64
CA PHE A 7 26.05 15.32 38.99
C PHE A 7 27.32 15.82 39.68
N THR A 8 28.36 16.10 38.90
CA THR A 8 29.64 16.64 39.39
C THR A 8 29.93 18.03 38.81
N ILE A 9 30.38 18.95 39.67
CA ILE A 9 30.71 20.35 39.32
C ILE A 9 32.23 20.51 39.28
N TYR A 10 32.75 21.01 38.16
CA TYR A 10 34.16 21.30 37.92
C TYR A 10 34.39 22.82 37.92
N PRO A 11 34.66 23.44 39.09
CA PRO A 11 34.63 24.90 39.21
C PRO A 11 35.81 25.61 38.55
N LYS A 12 36.91 24.91 38.24
CA LYS A 12 38.06 25.48 37.54
C LYS A 12 37.79 25.74 36.06
N THR A 13 37.15 24.80 35.38
CA THR A 13 36.79 24.90 33.95
C THR A 13 35.36 25.37 33.72
N LYS A 14 34.61 25.60 34.81
CA LYS A 14 33.20 25.99 34.83
C LYS A 14 32.33 24.99 34.07
N VAL A 15 32.51 23.69 34.31
CA VAL A 15 31.75 22.61 33.65
C VAL A 15 30.91 21.86 34.68
N ILE A 16 29.71 21.44 34.29
CA ILE A 16 28.86 20.53 35.08
C ILE A 16 28.57 19.30 34.22
N ARG A 17 28.78 18.11 34.80
CA ARG A 17 28.61 16.82 34.13
C ARG A 17 27.66 15.93 34.93
N HIS A 18 26.88 15.12 34.23
CA HIS A 18 26.28 13.93 34.83
C HIS A 18 27.33 12.81 34.79
N THR A 19 27.61 12.19 35.93
CA THR A 19 28.75 11.25 36.06
C THR A 19 28.34 9.87 36.55
N SER A 20 27.13 9.70 37.08
CA SER A 20 26.62 8.40 37.50
C SER A 20 25.10 8.41 37.67
N GLY A 21 24.49 7.23 37.77
CA GLY A 21 23.05 7.10 38.01
C GLY A 21 22.21 7.10 36.73
N THR A 22 20.92 6.79 36.90
CA THR A 22 19.91 6.77 35.83
C THR A 22 18.65 7.54 36.21
N THR A 23 18.69 8.28 37.31
CA THR A 23 17.53 9.02 37.84
C THR A 23 17.37 10.31 37.06
N VAL A 24 16.12 10.65 36.73
CA VAL A 24 15.80 11.85 35.96
C VAL A 24 15.19 12.88 36.90
N TYR A 25 15.76 14.08 36.89
CA TYR A 25 15.44 15.13 37.85
C TYR A 25 14.75 16.29 37.15
N SER A 26 13.85 16.97 37.85
CA SER A 26 13.27 18.20 37.29
C SER A 26 14.34 19.30 37.20
N ALA A 27 14.25 20.17 36.19
CA ALA A 27 15.12 21.32 36.02
C ALA A 27 15.09 22.25 37.25
N VAL A 28 13.94 22.32 37.94
CA VAL A 28 13.81 23.01 39.24
C VAL A 28 14.65 22.34 40.32
N ALA A 29 14.63 21.00 40.42
CA ALA A 29 15.45 20.28 41.39
C ALA A 29 16.96 20.45 41.11
N PHE A 30 17.34 20.43 39.82
CA PHE A 30 18.70 20.73 39.39
C PHE A 30 19.13 22.16 39.73
N TYR A 31 18.25 23.14 39.49
CA TYR A 31 18.47 24.53 39.90
C TYR A 31 18.66 24.66 41.42
N SER A 32 17.79 24.05 42.23
CA SER A 32 17.88 24.08 43.69
C SER A 32 19.20 23.47 44.18
N TYR A 33 19.58 22.31 43.63
CA TYR A 33 20.87 21.68 43.92
C TYR A 33 22.05 22.62 43.66
N LEU A 34 22.07 23.29 42.51
CA LEU A 34 23.14 24.24 42.18
C LEU A 34 23.13 25.46 43.11
N MET A 35 21.97 25.97 43.50
CA MET A 35 21.89 27.09 44.45
C MET A 35 22.44 26.70 45.82
N ASP A 36 21.99 25.57 46.37
CA ASP A 36 22.42 25.08 47.67
C ASP A 36 23.94 24.82 47.65
N THR A 37 24.46 24.20 46.58
CA THR A 37 25.90 23.91 46.47
C THR A 37 26.75 25.17 46.40
N PHE A 38 26.27 26.23 45.74
CA PHE A 38 27.02 27.48 45.63
C PHE A 38 26.88 28.40 46.86
N ASP A 39 25.95 28.10 47.78
CA ASP A 39 25.87 28.72 49.10
C ASP A 39 26.84 28.08 50.11
N GLU A 40 27.39 26.91 49.79
CA GLU A 40 28.37 26.25 50.64
C GLU A 40 29.73 27.01 50.65
N PRO A 41 30.44 27.07 51.80
CA PRO A 41 31.68 27.84 51.94
C PRO A 41 32.77 27.52 50.90
N GLY A 42 32.80 26.30 50.38
CA GLY A 42 33.76 25.87 49.35
C GLY A 42 33.52 26.47 47.97
N TYR A 43 32.32 26.99 47.70
CA TYR A 43 31.91 27.52 46.40
C TYR A 43 31.63 29.03 46.37
N LEU A 44 31.63 29.71 47.53
CA LEU A 44 31.37 31.16 47.66
C LEU A 44 32.30 32.06 46.82
N THR A 45 33.47 31.57 46.40
CA THR A 45 34.40 32.31 45.53
C THR A 45 34.01 32.30 44.06
N TYR A 46 33.09 31.44 43.66
CA TYR A 46 32.66 31.28 42.27
C TYR A 46 31.32 31.96 42.03
N GLN A 47 31.15 32.52 40.83
CA GLN A 47 29.87 33.10 40.44
C GLN A 47 28.84 32.00 40.19
N THR A 48 27.60 32.23 40.61
CA THR A 48 26.47 31.30 40.46
C THR A 48 26.30 30.86 39.00
N PRO A 49 26.04 29.57 38.73
CA PRO A 49 26.09 29.02 37.37
C PRO A 49 24.80 29.17 36.57
N ILE A 50 23.67 29.33 37.26
CA ILE A 50 22.34 29.27 36.66
C ILE A 50 21.47 30.37 37.25
N ARG A 51 20.52 30.89 36.46
CA ARG A 51 19.45 31.75 36.94
C ARG A 51 18.10 31.22 36.48
N PHE A 52 17.05 31.48 37.25
CA PHE A 52 15.69 31.24 36.81
C PHE A 52 15.18 32.46 36.02
N ASN A 53 14.51 32.22 34.88
CA ASN A 53 13.79 33.27 34.15
C ASN A 53 12.29 33.17 34.45
N THR A 54 11.77 31.95 34.37
CA THR A 54 10.40 31.56 34.73
C THR A 54 10.47 30.23 35.49
N PRO A 55 9.38 29.75 36.11
CA PRO A 55 9.37 28.44 36.78
C PRO A 55 9.72 27.25 35.87
N THR A 56 9.76 27.44 34.56
CA THR A 56 9.97 26.41 33.54
C THR A 56 11.07 26.75 32.54
N SER A 57 11.83 27.83 32.77
CA SER A 57 12.94 28.26 31.91
C SER A 57 14.11 28.76 32.76
N PHE A 58 15.27 28.17 32.51
CA PHE A 58 16.51 28.48 33.22
C PHE A 58 17.59 28.88 32.22
N THR A 59 18.43 29.83 32.60
CA THR A 59 19.58 30.27 31.78
C THR A 59 20.88 30.01 32.52
N MET A 60 21.83 29.36 31.85
CA MET A 60 23.21 29.27 32.29
C MET A 60 23.89 30.62 32.14
N VAL A 61 24.60 31.07 33.17
CA VAL A 61 25.22 32.39 33.22
C VAL A 61 26.70 32.29 33.61
N ASN A 62 27.42 33.40 33.52
CA ASN A 62 28.83 33.51 33.95
C ASN A 62 29.80 32.52 33.25
N GLY A 63 29.41 32.04 32.07
CA GLY A 63 30.21 31.13 31.24
C GLY A 63 30.23 29.69 31.71
N TRP A 64 29.31 29.26 32.58
CA TRP A 64 29.19 27.86 33.01
C TRP A 64 28.60 26.98 31.92
N PHE A 65 29.28 25.87 31.63
CA PHE A 65 28.98 24.92 30.56
C PHE A 65 28.28 23.67 31.09
N LEU A 66 27.21 23.24 30.42
CA LEU A 66 26.54 21.97 30.67
C LEU A 66 27.02 20.95 29.65
N ASP A 67 27.63 19.87 30.12
CA ASP A 67 28.22 18.87 29.25
C ASP A 67 27.16 17.91 28.69
N ASN A 68 26.75 18.15 27.44
CA ASN A 68 25.85 17.29 26.69
C ASN A 68 26.57 16.41 25.65
N GLY A 69 27.89 16.23 25.78
CA GLY A 69 28.64 15.30 24.95
C GLY A 69 28.69 13.88 25.53
N ASP A 70 29.42 13.03 24.81
CA ASP A 70 29.54 11.62 25.12
C ASP A 70 30.16 11.41 26.51
N GLY A 71 29.50 10.58 27.31
CA GLY A 71 29.90 10.27 28.68
C GLY A 71 29.17 11.07 29.77
N SER A 72 28.69 12.29 29.46
CA SER A 72 27.85 13.07 30.39
C SER A 72 26.37 12.98 30.01
N ASN A 73 26.03 13.36 28.78
CA ASN A 73 24.63 13.39 28.30
C ASN A 73 23.65 14.06 29.27
N ILE A 74 24.10 15.13 29.94
CA ILE A 74 23.44 15.71 31.12
C ILE A 74 21.96 16.06 30.89
N LEU A 75 21.60 16.45 29.67
CA LEU A 75 20.26 16.92 29.33
C LEU A 75 19.24 15.80 29.21
N GLN A 76 19.68 14.55 29.04
CA GLN A 76 18.81 13.37 29.08
C GLN A 76 18.28 13.08 30.50
N TYR A 77 18.95 13.59 31.53
CA TYR A 77 18.60 13.37 32.94
C TYR A 77 17.84 14.54 33.56
N LEU A 78 17.41 15.49 32.73
CA LEU A 78 16.59 16.63 33.11
C LEU A 78 15.20 16.54 32.49
N THR A 79 14.22 17.09 33.18
CA THR A 79 12.83 17.18 32.72
C THR A 79 12.16 18.41 33.35
N GLY A 80 10.91 18.72 33.01
CA GLY A 80 10.17 19.72 33.78
C GLY A 80 10.53 21.20 33.51
N GLY A 81 11.40 21.50 32.54
CA GLY A 81 11.83 22.87 32.22
C GLY A 81 12.91 22.96 31.14
N GLY A 82 12.96 24.08 30.43
CA GLY A 82 13.96 24.33 29.38
C GLY A 82 15.25 24.95 29.92
N ILE A 83 16.34 24.76 29.18
CA ILE A 83 17.68 25.26 29.49
C ILE A 83 18.18 26.14 28.34
N ASP A 84 18.65 27.34 28.65
CA ASP A 84 19.22 28.30 27.70
C ASP A 84 20.67 28.59 28.08
N THR A 85 21.59 28.48 27.12
CA THR A 85 23.00 28.84 27.32
C THR A 85 23.41 30.10 26.56
N SER A 86 22.46 30.82 25.98
CA SER A 86 22.69 32.05 25.23
C SER A 86 23.47 33.08 26.06
N GLY A 87 24.63 33.50 25.54
CA GLY A 87 25.56 34.39 26.21
C GLY A 87 26.98 33.85 26.31
N TYR A 88 27.24 32.63 25.83
CA TYR A 88 28.61 32.08 25.78
C TYR A 88 29.52 32.86 24.84
N ALA A 89 29.00 33.54 23.83
CA ALA A 89 29.81 34.40 22.97
C ALA A 89 30.19 35.76 23.60
N THR A 90 29.53 36.17 24.69
CA THR A 90 29.67 37.52 25.26
C THR A 90 30.41 37.57 26.59
N VAL A 91 30.76 36.39 27.15
CA VAL A 91 31.64 36.29 28.31
C VAL A 91 33.11 36.50 27.93
N ALA A 92 33.96 36.84 28.91
CA ALA A 92 35.37 37.11 28.67
C ALA A 92 36.15 35.89 28.15
N ASP A 93 35.70 34.69 28.50
CA ASP A 93 36.21 33.38 28.13
C ASP A 93 35.16 32.61 27.30
N PRO A 94 34.94 32.99 26.01
CA PRO A 94 33.82 32.49 25.24
C PRO A 94 33.94 31.00 24.94
N VAL A 95 32.78 30.34 24.77
CA VAL A 95 32.71 28.93 24.36
C VAL A 95 32.43 28.86 22.86
N TYR A 96 33.28 28.12 22.15
CA TYR A 96 33.11 27.82 20.74
C TYR A 96 32.68 26.38 20.53
N MET A 97 31.77 26.19 19.58
CA MET A 97 31.36 24.89 19.07
C MET A 97 32.06 24.65 17.73
N VAL A 98 32.76 23.53 17.59
CA VAL A 98 33.57 23.23 16.40
C VAL A 98 33.19 21.84 15.89
N ASP A 99 32.89 21.74 14.60
CA ASP A 99 32.68 20.47 13.93
C ASP A 99 33.99 20.04 13.24
N LEU A 100 34.35 18.76 13.40
CA LEU A 100 35.54 18.16 12.81
C LEU A 100 35.18 17.31 11.58
N THR A 101 36.18 16.99 10.78
CA THR A 101 36.02 16.24 9.52
C THR A 101 35.85 14.74 9.70
N ALA A 102 36.32 14.15 10.82
CA ALA A 102 36.20 12.72 11.08
C ALA A 102 35.87 12.39 12.55
N THR A 103 35.10 11.33 12.79
CA THR A 103 34.76 10.87 14.16
C THR A 103 35.94 10.23 14.91
N THR A 104 36.98 9.82 14.19
CA THR A 104 38.20 9.22 14.79
C THR A 104 39.19 10.27 15.29
N ASP A 105 38.97 11.55 14.98
CA ASP A 105 39.85 12.66 15.35
C ASP A 105 39.90 12.84 16.89
N PHE A 106 38.81 12.48 17.57
CA PHE A 106 38.68 12.47 19.03
C PHE A 106 37.92 11.22 19.46
N THR A 107 38.60 10.08 19.60
CA THR A 107 37.94 8.81 19.99
C THR A 107 37.27 8.92 21.36
N THR A 108 36.05 8.39 21.48
CA THR A 108 35.28 8.24 22.72
C THR A 108 36.11 7.49 23.76
N GLY A 109 36.72 8.24 24.68
CA GLY A 109 37.63 7.65 25.66
C GLY A 109 38.58 8.61 26.36
N ALA A 110 38.78 9.83 25.86
CA ALA A 110 39.66 10.78 26.52
C ALA A 110 38.96 11.50 27.69
N SER A 111 38.36 10.76 28.64
CA SER A 111 38.16 11.31 29.99
C SER A 111 39.47 11.80 30.60
N SER A 112 40.62 11.33 30.08
CA SER A 112 41.97 11.84 30.34
C SER A 112 42.28 13.20 29.71
N ASP A 113 41.57 13.62 28.67
CA ASP A 113 41.80 14.89 27.96
C ASP A 113 40.70 15.92 28.25
N TRP A 114 39.68 15.58 29.04
CA TRP A 114 38.79 16.59 29.60
C TRP A 114 39.61 17.64 30.33
N ASP A 115 39.30 18.91 30.08
CA ASP A 115 40.02 20.05 30.62
C ASP A 115 41.48 20.19 30.12
N ALA A 116 41.94 19.34 29.17
CA ALA A 116 43.24 19.49 28.52
C ALA A 116 43.24 20.69 27.56
N GLU A 117 44.40 21.33 27.40
CA GLU A 117 44.55 22.49 26.53
C GLU A 117 44.48 22.07 25.06
N VAL A 118 43.58 22.72 24.33
CA VAL A 118 43.37 22.60 22.89
C VAL A 118 44.23 23.63 22.18
N THR A 119 44.89 23.21 21.11
CA THR A 119 45.66 24.07 20.21
C THR A 119 45.01 24.16 18.83
N ASP A 120 45.01 25.35 18.25
CA ASP A 120 44.63 25.67 16.87
C ASP A 120 45.91 26.05 16.11
N ASP A 121 46.31 25.24 15.13
CA ASP A 121 47.58 25.38 14.40
C ASP A 121 48.79 25.54 15.36
N ALA A 122 48.82 24.70 16.39
CA ALA A 122 49.80 24.70 17.49
C ALA A 122 49.80 25.96 18.39
N VAL A 123 48.77 26.82 18.28
CA VAL A 123 48.55 27.95 19.19
C VAL A 123 47.53 27.56 20.25
N ALA A 124 47.88 27.73 21.53
CA ALA A 124 46.97 27.46 22.64
C ALA A 124 45.69 28.31 22.56
N VAL A 125 44.54 27.65 22.65
CA VAL A 125 43.21 28.27 22.69
C VAL A 125 42.65 28.23 24.10
N GLY A 126 42.57 27.04 24.69
CA GLY A 126 42.07 26.83 26.04
C GLY A 126 41.51 25.42 26.23
N PRO A 127 40.82 25.15 27.35
CA PRO A 127 40.47 23.78 27.72
C PRO A 127 39.36 23.19 26.84
N LEU A 128 39.48 21.90 26.54
CA LEU A 128 38.43 21.08 25.95
C LEU A 128 37.32 20.85 27.00
N LEU A 129 36.08 21.22 26.66
CA LEU A 129 34.93 21.09 27.56
C LEU A 129 34.19 19.78 27.34
N SER A 130 33.97 19.40 26.07
CA SER A 130 33.16 18.25 25.70
C SER A 130 33.44 17.79 24.25
N VAL A 131 33.12 16.53 23.98
CA VAL A 131 33.21 15.86 22.67
C VAL A 131 31.93 15.06 22.45
N LYS A 132 31.38 15.10 21.24
CA LYS A 132 30.29 14.26 20.80
C LYS A 132 30.63 13.67 19.43
N ASN A 133 30.79 12.36 19.38
CA ASN A 133 31.08 11.63 18.16
C ASN A 133 29.81 11.34 17.37
N ASP A 134 30.00 10.99 16.10
CA ASP A 134 28.91 10.74 15.15
C ASP A 134 27.88 11.89 15.07
N TYR A 135 28.37 13.11 15.28
CA TYR A 135 27.60 14.34 15.32
C TYR A 135 28.37 15.50 14.66
N PRO A 136 27.78 16.24 13.70
CA PRO A 136 26.37 16.19 13.32
C PRO A 136 26.00 15.07 12.33
N THR A 137 26.96 14.24 11.91
CA THR A 137 26.68 13.07 11.07
C THR A 137 27.49 11.89 11.56
N ALA A 138 27.09 10.66 11.20
CA ALA A 138 27.67 9.39 11.65
C ALA A 138 29.16 9.14 11.29
N ASN A 139 29.89 10.17 10.84
CA ASN A 139 31.31 10.10 10.53
C ASN A 139 32.06 11.35 11.00
N ARG A 140 31.44 12.21 11.81
CA ARG A 140 32.00 13.50 12.24
C ARG A 140 31.96 13.62 13.76
N ALA A 141 32.86 14.42 14.32
CA ALA A 141 32.86 14.74 15.74
C ALA A 141 32.57 16.24 15.93
N ARG A 142 31.85 16.56 17.00
CA ARG A 142 31.66 17.93 17.49
C ARG A 142 32.38 18.08 18.82
N ILE A 143 33.06 19.20 18.99
CA ILE A 143 33.75 19.55 20.22
C ILE A 143 33.32 20.94 20.71
N TRP A 144 33.41 21.13 22.02
CA TRP A 144 33.21 22.42 22.66
C TRP A 144 34.51 22.83 23.33
N VAL A 145 35.00 24.02 22.98
CA VAL A 145 36.29 24.55 23.46
C VAL A 145 36.05 25.90 24.11
N ARG A 146 36.64 26.13 25.28
CA ARG A 146 36.67 27.46 25.89
C ARG A 146 37.88 28.22 25.39
N ASP A 147 37.68 29.41 24.85
CA ASP A 147 38.78 30.29 24.47
C ASP A 147 39.23 31.12 25.67
N THR A 148 40.48 30.92 26.06
CA THR A 148 41.13 31.61 27.17
C THR A 148 42.25 32.55 26.70
N ARG A 149 42.38 32.73 25.37
CA ARG A 149 43.33 33.69 24.79
C ARG A 149 42.97 35.10 25.25
N GLY A 150 43.99 35.94 25.46
CA GLY A 150 43.80 37.34 25.89
C GLY A 150 42.96 38.18 24.93
N THR A 151 42.91 37.77 23.65
CA THR A 151 41.97 38.29 22.64
C THR A 151 41.32 37.09 21.96
N PRO A 152 40.11 36.69 22.37
CA PRO A 152 39.41 35.57 21.76
C PRO A 152 39.21 35.76 20.25
N ALA A 153 39.37 34.69 19.48
CA ALA A 153 39.26 34.70 18.03
C ALA A 153 38.55 33.45 17.52
N ALA A 154 37.89 33.53 16.37
CA ALA A 154 37.31 32.35 15.74
C ALA A 154 38.40 31.35 15.34
N ILE A 155 38.14 30.05 15.49
CA ILE A 155 38.97 28.97 14.95
C ILE A 155 38.62 28.81 13.48
N GLY A 156 39.65 28.81 12.63
CA GLY A 156 39.50 28.82 11.18
C GLY A 156 38.95 27.51 10.61
N ALA A 157 38.32 27.59 9.44
CA ALA A 157 38.03 26.41 8.64
C ALA A 157 39.34 25.74 8.19
N SER A 158 39.38 24.41 8.19
CA SER A 158 40.58 23.60 7.87
C SER A 158 41.76 23.79 8.82
N SER A 159 41.59 24.48 9.95
CA SER A 159 42.59 24.55 11.02
C SER A 159 42.92 23.16 11.56
N ALA A 160 44.19 22.92 11.88
CA ALA A 160 44.60 21.71 12.60
C ALA A 160 44.34 21.89 14.09
N ILE A 161 43.48 21.04 14.67
CA ILE A 161 43.17 21.08 16.10
C ILE A 161 43.80 19.88 16.82
N ALA A 162 44.32 20.09 18.03
CA ALA A 162 44.86 19.00 18.84
C ALA A 162 44.74 19.28 20.34
N THR A 163 44.67 18.25 21.18
CA THR A 163 44.84 18.36 22.64
C THR A 163 46.27 18.07 23.07
N THR A 164 46.66 18.67 24.19
CA THR A 164 47.98 18.46 24.84
C THR A 164 47.95 17.37 25.92
N GLY A 165 46.85 16.59 26.00
CA GLY A 165 46.58 15.58 27.02
C GLY A 165 47.38 14.29 26.87
N ALA A 166 47.14 13.34 27.77
CA ALA A 166 47.85 12.05 27.81
C ALA A 166 47.46 11.10 26.66
N GLY A 167 46.32 11.33 26.00
CA GLY A 167 45.90 10.62 24.79
C GLY A 167 45.47 11.61 23.71
N PRO A 168 46.41 12.36 23.09
CA PRO A 168 46.10 13.55 22.32
C PRO A 168 45.15 13.24 21.16
N GLY A 169 43.91 13.72 21.28
CA GLY A 169 42.97 13.83 20.16
C GLY A 169 43.49 14.89 19.19
N ALA A 170 43.44 14.60 17.89
CA ALA A 170 43.90 15.50 16.84
C ALA A 170 43.00 15.35 15.61
N GLY A 171 42.63 16.48 15.02
CA GLY A 171 41.69 16.52 13.91
C GLY A 171 41.80 17.77 13.05
N THR A 172 40.95 17.83 12.03
CA THR A 172 40.83 19.00 11.16
C THR A 172 39.45 19.63 11.33
N VAL A 173 39.43 20.95 11.47
CA VAL A 173 38.19 21.73 11.55
C VAL A 173 37.52 21.76 10.18
N ASP A 174 36.20 21.56 10.15
CA ASP A 174 35.43 21.58 8.92
C ASP A 174 35.33 22.96 8.27
N ALA A 175 34.79 23.00 7.05
CA ALA A 175 34.59 24.18 6.23
C ALA A 175 33.82 25.33 6.93
N ASP A 176 33.03 25.03 7.95
CA ASP A 176 32.25 26.03 8.69
C ASP A 176 33.05 26.79 9.77
N GLY A 177 34.25 26.33 10.16
CA GLY A 177 35.02 26.90 11.27
C GLY A 177 34.30 26.82 12.63
N SER A 178 34.75 27.62 13.62
CA SER A 178 34.06 27.71 14.91
C SER A 178 32.75 28.49 14.85
N LYS A 179 31.73 27.98 15.53
CA LYS A 179 30.42 28.62 15.76
C LYS A 179 30.30 29.05 17.23
N SER A 180 29.31 29.90 17.53
CA SER A 180 28.99 30.24 18.94
C SER A 180 28.61 28.97 19.70
N GLY A 181 29.06 28.81 20.94
CA GLY A 181 28.61 27.74 21.83
C GLY A 181 27.17 27.91 22.34
N ASP A 182 26.44 28.94 21.91
CA ASP A 182 25.06 29.18 22.38
C ASP A 182 24.09 28.09 21.91
N GLU A 183 23.38 27.52 22.88
CA GLU A 183 22.42 26.43 22.71
C GLU A 183 21.12 26.72 23.48
N ILE A 184 20.00 26.24 22.94
CA ILE A 184 18.71 26.28 23.62
C ILE A 184 18.11 24.89 23.57
N TYR A 185 17.73 24.40 24.75
CA TYR A 185 17.00 23.16 24.94
C TYR A 185 15.62 23.47 25.47
N HIS A 186 14.61 22.96 24.77
CA HIS A 186 13.21 23.17 25.13
C HIS A 186 12.62 21.86 25.63
N ASN A 187 11.79 21.93 26.66
CA ASN A 187 11.16 20.75 27.22
C ASN A 187 9.81 20.47 26.56
N LEU A 188 9.71 19.35 25.88
CA LEU A 188 8.48 18.82 25.31
C LEU A 188 7.87 17.79 26.23
N PHE A 189 6.57 17.86 26.44
CA PHE A 189 5.87 16.85 27.22
C PHE A 189 4.49 16.54 26.68
N THR A 190 4.07 15.28 26.76
CA THR A 190 2.74 14.87 26.34
C THR A 190 1.70 15.17 27.42
N ILE A 191 0.56 15.74 27.03
CA ILE A 191 -0.66 15.81 27.85
C ILE A 191 -1.67 14.83 27.26
N ALA A 192 -1.33 13.55 27.27
CA ALA A 192 -2.13 12.50 26.65
C ALA A 192 -2.69 11.55 27.71
N SER A 193 -3.91 11.08 27.47
CA SER A 193 -4.39 9.81 28.03
C SER A 193 -4.28 8.79 26.91
N PHE A 194 -3.25 7.95 26.93
CA PHE A 194 -3.17 6.80 26.03
C PHE A 194 -4.16 5.75 26.54
N PRO A 195 -5.26 5.46 25.83
CA PRO A 195 -6.26 4.51 26.30
C PRO A 195 -5.84 3.06 26.04
N SER A 196 -4.86 2.82 25.15
CA SER A 196 -4.31 1.51 24.87
C SER A 196 -3.33 1.07 25.97
N ASP A 197 -3.53 -0.17 26.41
CA ASP A 197 -2.55 -0.96 27.15
C ASP A 197 -2.13 -2.09 26.19
N VAL A 198 -0.91 -2.12 25.67
CA VAL A 198 0.27 -1.30 26.00
C VAL A 198 0.22 0.11 25.37
N SER A 199 0.78 1.10 26.07
CA SER A 199 0.92 2.46 25.51
C SER A 199 1.76 2.49 24.21
N PRO A 200 1.37 3.32 23.23
CA PRO A 200 2.00 3.36 21.92
C PRO A 200 3.34 4.09 21.94
N GLN A 201 4.13 3.83 20.90
CA GLN A 201 5.42 4.48 20.68
C GLN A 201 5.26 5.96 20.30
N VAL A 202 5.95 6.85 21.02
CA VAL A 202 6.08 8.27 20.70
C VAL A 202 7.47 8.53 20.14
N TYR A 203 7.58 9.39 19.13
CA TYR A 203 8.87 9.82 18.60
C TYR A 203 8.86 11.24 18.03
N VAL A 204 10.02 11.90 17.98
CA VAL A 204 10.17 13.29 17.53
C VAL A 204 11.14 13.38 16.36
N TYR A 205 10.71 14.09 15.32
CA TYR A 205 11.51 14.46 14.14
C TYR A 205 11.83 15.95 14.14
N GLN A 206 13.06 16.24 13.78
CA GLN A 206 13.55 17.58 13.50
C GLN A 206 14.54 17.49 12.33
N ARG A 207 14.69 18.58 11.56
CA ARG A 207 15.80 18.65 10.61
C ARG A 207 17.13 18.60 11.37
N HIS A 208 18.04 17.72 10.99
CA HIS A 208 19.31 17.62 11.70
C HIS A 208 20.13 18.93 11.55
N PRO A 209 20.83 19.40 12.59
CA PRO A 209 21.63 20.62 12.51
C PRO A 209 22.94 20.37 11.73
N VAL A 210 23.02 20.90 10.51
CA VAL A 210 24.25 21.23 9.74
C VAL A 210 24.99 19.98 9.16
N THR A 211 25.26 19.84 7.85
CA THR A 211 26.12 20.70 7.00
C THR A 211 25.72 20.67 5.52
N GLY A 212 25.79 21.83 4.86
CA GLY A 212 26.40 22.09 3.53
C GLY A 212 26.06 21.27 2.27
N GLY A 213 25.22 20.24 2.28
CA GLY A 213 24.96 19.42 1.10
C GLY A 213 23.52 18.94 1.03
N GLY A 214 22.69 19.62 0.22
CA GLY A 214 21.55 19.04 -0.52
C GLY A 214 20.40 18.32 0.20
N TYR A 215 20.48 17.98 1.48
CA TYR A 215 19.50 17.10 2.10
C TYR A 215 18.63 17.83 3.11
N ASN A 216 17.37 18.07 2.71
CA ASN A 216 16.23 18.45 3.56
C ASN A 216 15.75 17.28 4.44
N VAL A 217 16.67 16.46 4.98
CA VAL A 217 16.30 15.22 5.66
C VAL A 217 16.01 15.52 7.13
N ARG A 218 14.76 15.29 7.54
CA ARG A 218 14.40 15.22 8.94
C ARG A 218 14.86 13.89 9.50
N VAL A 219 15.40 13.91 10.69
CA VAL A 219 15.83 12.69 11.39
C VAL A 219 15.09 12.59 12.72
N ARG A 220 14.87 11.36 13.15
CA ARG A 220 14.42 11.07 14.51
C ARG A 220 15.52 11.52 15.47
N ILE A 221 15.15 12.20 16.55
CA ILE A 221 16.10 12.66 17.57
C ILE A 221 16.64 11.44 18.33
N ALA A 222 17.87 11.03 17.99
CA ALA A 222 18.52 9.82 18.51
C ALA A 222 18.89 9.96 19.99
N GLU A 223 19.19 11.18 20.44
CA GLU A 223 19.61 11.50 21.82
C GLU A 223 18.61 11.10 22.89
N TRP A 224 17.35 10.90 22.52
CA TRP A 224 16.29 10.49 23.43
C TRP A 224 15.74 9.09 23.08
N SER A 225 15.65 8.76 21.80
CA SER A 225 14.97 7.55 21.29
C SER A 225 15.75 6.23 21.35
N ALA A 226 16.85 6.22 22.11
CA ALA A 226 17.72 5.07 22.32
C ALA A 226 17.58 4.46 23.72
N PHE A 227 16.71 4.98 24.60
CA PHE A 227 16.55 4.49 25.98
C PHE A 227 15.19 3.80 26.23
N THR A 228 15.23 2.66 26.93
CA THR A 228 14.09 1.77 27.24
C THR A 228 12.87 2.43 27.86
N ASN A 229 13.07 3.45 28.71
CA ASN A 229 12.02 3.90 29.61
C ASN A 229 11.18 5.05 29.04
N TRP A 230 11.49 5.49 27.82
CA TRP A 230 11.10 6.81 27.34
C TRP A 230 10.29 6.79 26.05
N ASP A 231 10.30 5.66 25.37
CA ASP A 231 9.85 5.54 23.99
C ASP A 231 8.34 5.20 23.91
N ARG A 232 7.76 4.60 24.95
CA ARG A 232 6.34 4.21 25.01
C ARG A 232 5.54 5.05 26.01
N GLY A 233 4.40 5.57 25.57
CA GLY A 233 3.49 6.37 26.37
C GLY A 233 3.95 7.81 26.57
N SER A 234 3.82 8.32 27.79
CA SER A 234 4.03 9.75 28.05
C SER A 234 5.51 10.14 28.08
N ILE A 235 5.85 11.22 27.38
CA ILE A 235 7.20 11.79 27.32
C ILE A 235 7.26 13.11 28.10
N ASP A 236 8.39 13.42 28.72
CA ASP A 236 8.71 14.74 29.31
C ASP A 236 10.23 14.97 29.21
N ILE A 237 10.66 15.59 28.11
CA ILE A 237 12.02 15.47 27.57
C ILE A 237 12.56 16.82 27.14
N LEU A 238 13.87 17.03 27.25
CA LEU A 238 14.54 18.21 26.69
C LEU A 238 15.09 17.88 25.30
N ILE A 239 14.77 18.74 24.32
CA ILE A 239 15.28 18.63 22.95
C ILE A 239 16.04 19.88 22.52
N PRO A 240 17.08 19.76 21.67
CA PRO A 240 17.77 20.92 21.12
C PRO A 240 16.87 21.68 20.13
N VAL A 241 16.82 23.00 20.26
CA VAL A 241 16.07 23.91 19.38
C VAL A 241 17.00 24.91 18.71
N LYS A 242 18.11 25.23 19.37
CA LYS A 242 19.16 26.12 18.86
C LYS A 242 20.51 25.49 19.17
N LEU A 243 21.40 25.44 18.20
CA LEU A 243 22.79 25.04 18.36
C LEU A 243 23.69 25.96 17.54
N GLY A 244 24.92 26.20 17.98
CA GLY A 244 25.84 27.02 17.21
C GLY A 244 25.43 28.49 17.12
N GLY A 245 24.53 28.98 17.98
CA GLY A 245 23.89 30.29 17.83
C GLY A 245 22.72 30.36 16.84
N THR A 246 22.33 29.27 16.16
CA THR A 246 21.29 29.27 15.11
C THR A 246 20.14 28.31 15.43
N LEU A 247 18.90 28.69 15.08
CA LEU A 247 17.73 27.80 15.24
C LEU A 247 17.83 26.60 14.30
N ILE A 248 17.52 25.43 14.83
CA ILE A 248 17.41 24.19 14.06
C ILE A 248 16.05 24.16 13.38
N ASP A 249 16.01 24.00 12.06
CA ASP A 249 14.76 23.96 11.25
C ASP A 249 13.82 25.16 11.48
N SER A 250 14.37 26.34 11.79
CA SER A 250 13.58 27.51 12.24
C SER A 250 12.72 27.25 13.48
N GLY A 251 13.09 26.26 14.29
CA GLY A 251 12.36 25.82 15.47
C GLY A 251 11.29 24.76 15.23
N ASN A 252 11.11 24.30 13.98
CA ASN A 252 10.05 23.36 13.64
C ASN A 252 10.41 21.94 14.06
N ILE A 253 9.44 21.27 14.67
CA ILE A 253 9.51 19.87 15.07
C ILE A 253 8.19 19.16 14.76
N LYS A 254 8.26 17.84 14.61
CA LYS A 254 7.08 16.98 14.48
C LYS A 254 7.16 15.87 15.51
N THR A 255 6.14 15.77 16.35
CA THR A 255 5.97 14.63 17.26
C THR A 255 4.96 13.68 16.65
N PHE A 256 5.27 12.38 16.65
CA PHE A 256 4.44 11.33 16.08
C PHE A 256 4.13 10.28 17.13
N VAL A 257 2.97 9.66 16.98
CA VAL A 257 2.57 8.46 17.69
C VAL A 257 2.01 7.50 16.66
N ARG A 258 2.73 6.40 16.39
CA ARG A 258 2.38 5.46 15.33
C ARG A 258 2.70 4.02 15.71
N GLN A 259 1.67 3.31 16.12
CA GLN A 259 1.74 1.88 16.39
C GLN A 259 0.56 1.19 15.70
N THR A 260 0.83 0.13 14.94
CA THR A 260 -0.22 -0.65 14.28
C THR A 260 -1.21 -1.18 15.31
N GLY A 261 -2.51 -1.08 15.00
CA GLY A 261 -3.58 -1.44 15.92
C GLY A 261 -4.11 -0.27 16.75
N ASP A 262 -3.41 0.87 16.75
CA ASP A 262 -3.88 2.16 17.26
C ASP A 262 -4.03 3.17 16.10
N THR A 263 -4.90 4.16 16.29
CA THR A 263 -5.01 5.30 15.40
C THR A 263 -3.76 6.16 15.49
N PHE A 264 -3.22 6.57 14.34
CA PHE A 264 -2.02 7.40 14.33
C PHE A 264 -2.33 8.84 14.71
N THR A 265 -1.31 9.55 15.17
CA THR A 265 -1.42 10.99 15.34
C THR A 265 -0.07 11.67 15.20
N PHE A 266 -0.11 12.96 14.93
CA PHE A 266 1.07 13.81 14.92
C PHE A 266 0.73 15.24 15.35
N VAL A 267 1.73 15.92 15.87
CA VAL A 267 1.67 17.31 16.29
C VAL A 267 2.89 18.04 15.76
N GLU A 268 2.63 19.15 15.06
CA GLU A 268 3.67 20.09 14.66
C GLU A 268 3.81 21.16 15.73
N SER A 269 5.04 21.58 16.01
CA SER A 269 5.30 22.67 16.95
C SER A 269 6.47 23.51 16.47
N THR A 270 6.43 24.80 16.78
CA THR A 270 7.52 25.74 16.49
C THR A 270 8.05 26.27 17.80
N LEU A 271 9.31 25.98 18.10
CA LEU A 271 9.99 26.32 19.35
C LEU A 271 11.09 27.32 19.06
N ASN A 272 11.17 28.42 19.81
CA ASN A 272 12.17 29.48 19.57
C ASN A 272 12.87 29.97 20.85
N THR A 273 12.47 29.47 22.00
CA THR A 273 12.91 29.92 23.33
C THR A 273 12.99 28.73 24.28
N SER A 274 13.75 28.89 25.38
CA SER A 274 13.73 27.93 26.48
C SER A 274 12.39 28.00 27.21
N GLY A 275 11.83 26.85 27.57
CA GLY A 275 10.54 26.75 28.23
C GLY A 275 9.99 25.34 28.20
N ARG A 276 8.67 25.23 28.32
CA ARG A 276 7.91 23.98 28.20
C ARG A 276 6.75 24.13 27.25
N THR A 277 6.54 23.13 26.40
CA THR A 277 5.39 23.06 25.49
C THR A 277 4.69 21.72 25.63
N PRO A 278 3.35 21.72 25.85
CA PRO A 278 2.58 20.50 25.83
C PRO A 278 2.31 20.02 24.41
N ILE A 279 2.32 18.71 24.23
CA ILE A 279 1.95 18.01 23.01
C ILE A 279 0.69 17.20 23.29
N ALA A 280 -0.41 17.55 22.63
CA ALA A 280 -1.66 16.81 22.72
C ALA A 280 -1.70 15.72 21.64
N THR A 281 -1.48 14.47 22.04
CA THR A 281 -1.57 13.32 21.14
C THR A 281 -2.92 12.63 21.33
N GLU A 282 -3.74 12.65 20.28
CA GLU A 282 -5.05 12.01 20.24
C GLU A 282 -4.92 10.67 19.52
N THR A 283 -4.78 9.57 20.27
CA THR A 283 -4.70 8.20 19.76
C THR A 283 -5.64 7.30 20.54
N SER A 284 -6.11 6.24 19.89
CA SER A 284 -7.04 5.24 20.45
C SER A 284 -6.85 3.91 19.74
N ALA A 285 -7.29 2.82 20.37
CA ALA A 285 -7.45 1.54 19.71
C ALA A 285 -8.17 1.69 18.36
N ASP A 286 -7.59 1.13 17.31
CA ASP A 286 -8.20 1.01 15.99
C ASP A 286 -8.96 -0.31 15.92
N GLU A 287 -10.28 -0.28 16.11
CA GLU A 287 -11.13 -1.48 16.16
C GLU A 287 -10.99 -2.37 14.91
N VAL A 288 -10.57 -1.81 13.77
CA VAL A 288 -10.41 -2.56 12.52
C VAL A 288 -9.11 -3.38 12.50
N ASN A 289 -8.04 -2.86 13.10
CA ASN A 289 -6.69 -3.42 12.99
C ASN A 289 -6.10 -3.92 14.31
N ILE A 290 -6.75 -3.68 15.45
CA ILE A 290 -6.23 -4.05 16.78
C ILE A 290 -5.92 -5.55 16.92
N THR A 291 -6.62 -6.41 16.19
CA THR A 291 -6.43 -7.86 16.22
C THR A 291 -5.39 -8.37 15.23
N LYS A 292 -4.87 -7.52 14.34
CA LYS A 292 -3.95 -7.94 13.29
C LYS A 292 -2.50 -7.91 13.77
N GLY A 293 -1.83 -9.06 13.65
CA GLY A 293 -0.39 -9.17 13.88
C GLY A 293 0.46 -8.66 12.72
N GLU A 294 1.71 -8.33 13.01
CA GLU A 294 2.71 -7.97 11.99
C GLU A 294 3.63 -9.14 11.67
N TYR A 295 4.13 -9.86 12.68
CA TYR A 295 5.10 -10.94 12.52
C TYR A 295 4.75 -12.15 13.38
N TYR A 296 5.28 -13.32 13.01
CA TYR A 296 5.36 -14.51 13.84
C TYR A 296 6.80 -14.72 14.32
N LEU A 297 6.97 -15.13 15.57
CA LEU A 297 8.25 -15.56 16.12
C LEU A 297 8.05 -16.89 16.85
N LEU A 298 8.84 -17.90 16.51
CA LEU A 298 8.93 -19.12 17.32
C LEU A 298 9.83 -18.85 18.52
N TYR A 299 9.49 -19.46 19.64
CA TYR A 299 10.31 -19.43 20.85
C TYR A 299 10.53 -20.85 21.37
N ASP A 300 11.61 -21.02 22.13
CA ASP A 300 11.90 -22.21 22.91
C ASP A 300 12.42 -21.87 24.31
N ALA A 301 12.75 -22.91 25.10
CA ALA A 301 13.28 -22.78 26.45
C ALA A 301 12.41 -21.95 27.42
N SER A 302 11.08 -22.02 27.26
CA SER A 302 10.09 -21.34 28.13
C SER A 302 9.47 -22.22 29.21
N ASP A 303 8.89 -21.57 30.22
CA ASP A 303 7.94 -22.21 31.13
C ASP A 303 6.49 -22.07 30.59
N ALA A 304 5.59 -22.95 31.03
CA ALA A 304 4.19 -22.88 30.60
C ALA A 304 3.52 -21.60 31.15
N GLY A 305 2.87 -20.83 30.28
CA GLY A 305 2.23 -19.56 30.61
C GLY A 305 3.17 -18.35 30.65
N SER A 306 4.37 -18.46 30.06
CA SER A 306 5.39 -17.39 30.04
C SER A 306 5.00 -16.11 29.29
N PHE A 307 3.98 -16.15 28.43
CA PHE A 307 3.55 -15.00 27.64
C PHE A 307 2.04 -14.77 27.72
N SER A 308 1.66 -13.51 27.78
CA SER A 308 0.28 -13.01 27.67
C SER A 308 0.15 -12.02 26.51
N VAL A 309 -1.08 -11.85 26.03
CA VAL A 309 -1.40 -10.74 25.12
C VAL A 309 -1.14 -9.41 25.84
N ASP A 310 -0.62 -8.44 25.11
CA ASP A 310 -0.19 -7.12 25.58
C ASP A 310 1.11 -7.14 26.42
N ASP A 311 1.86 -8.25 26.46
CA ASP A 311 3.22 -8.23 27.01
C ASP A 311 4.18 -7.46 26.08
N VAL A 312 5.02 -6.60 26.67
CA VAL A 312 6.18 -6.01 25.98
C VAL A 312 7.38 -6.92 26.16
N ILE A 313 7.92 -7.40 25.05
CA ILE A 313 9.10 -8.25 25.00
C ILE A 313 10.31 -7.50 24.44
N GLN A 314 11.50 -7.85 24.92
CA GLN A 314 12.78 -7.23 24.53
C GLN A 314 13.97 -8.14 24.84
N ASN A 315 15.16 -7.83 24.34
CA ASN A 315 16.36 -8.65 24.57
C ASN A 315 17.20 -8.33 25.81
N THR A 316 16.78 -7.35 26.62
CA THR A 316 17.44 -7.03 27.87
C THR A 316 16.43 -6.94 29.01
N SER A 317 16.86 -7.24 30.23
CA SER A 317 16.01 -7.02 31.41
C SER A 317 15.67 -5.53 31.52
N THR A 318 14.41 -5.20 31.81
CA THR A 318 13.97 -3.84 32.14
C THR A 318 14.83 -3.29 33.28
N GLY A 319 15.34 -2.07 33.12
CA GLY A 319 16.15 -1.39 34.14
C GLY A 319 17.62 -1.82 34.24
N SER A 320 18.12 -2.66 33.32
CA SER A 320 19.52 -3.14 33.32
C SER A 320 20.58 -2.06 33.02
N GLY A 321 20.18 -0.83 32.70
CA GLY A 321 21.08 0.25 32.28
C GLY A 321 21.64 0.09 30.86
N THR A 322 21.43 -1.06 30.22
CA THR A 322 21.72 -1.32 28.80
C THR A 322 20.43 -1.24 27.99
N PRO A 323 20.31 -0.33 27.02
CA PRO A 323 19.15 -0.30 26.14
C PRO A 323 19.03 -1.57 25.28
N PRO A 324 17.81 -2.07 25.02
CA PRO A 324 17.56 -3.21 24.17
C PRO A 324 17.86 -2.83 22.73
N THR A 325 18.35 -3.79 21.98
CA THR A 325 18.56 -3.63 20.55
C THR A 325 17.31 -3.95 19.75
N TRP A 326 16.33 -4.62 20.37
CA TRP A 326 14.99 -4.81 19.82
C TRP A 326 13.92 -4.91 20.90
N TYR A 327 12.69 -4.55 20.53
CA TYR A 327 11.50 -4.77 21.34
C TYR A 327 10.28 -5.00 20.43
N ALA A 328 9.26 -5.64 20.98
CA ALA A 328 7.98 -5.84 20.32
C ALA A 328 6.87 -6.04 21.36
N GLU A 329 5.64 -6.11 20.89
CA GLU A 329 4.47 -6.38 21.71
C GLU A 329 3.75 -7.63 21.23
N VAL A 330 3.30 -8.45 22.18
CA VAL A 330 2.62 -9.73 21.91
C VAL A 330 1.13 -9.50 21.66
N THR A 331 0.63 -9.89 20.49
CA THR A 331 -0.80 -9.78 20.14
C THR A 331 -1.54 -11.11 20.20
N ALA A 332 -0.81 -12.22 20.11
CA ALA A 332 -1.35 -13.56 20.29
C ALA A 332 -0.26 -14.53 20.72
N VAL A 333 -0.63 -15.54 21.49
CA VAL A 333 0.25 -16.61 21.95
C VAL A 333 -0.37 -17.94 21.57
N THR A 334 0.42 -18.85 20.99
CA THR A 334 0.04 -20.24 20.79
C THR A 334 1.13 -21.13 21.32
N GLU A 335 0.89 -21.72 22.49
CA GLU A 335 1.76 -22.74 23.08
C GLU A 335 1.57 -24.09 22.37
N PHE A 336 2.65 -24.82 22.16
CA PHE A 336 2.58 -26.16 21.58
C PHE A 336 2.53 -27.22 22.68
N SER A 337 1.55 -28.12 22.61
CA SER A 337 1.24 -29.03 23.72
C SER A 337 2.44 -29.89 24.14
N GLY A 338 2.90 -29.72 25.38
CA GLY A 338 3.92 -30.56 26.02
C GLY A 338 5.36 -30.08 25.91
N ASN A 339 5.63 -28.92 25.31
CA ASN A 339 6.98 -28.39 25.12
C ASN A 339 7.11 -26.97 25.69
N ALA A 340 8.33 -26.64 26.11
CA ALA A 340 8.83 -25.29 26.40
C ALA A 340 8.90 -24.39 25.14
N THR A 341 8.02 -24.61 24.15
CA THR A 341 8.05 -24.00 22.81
C THR A 341 6.67 -23.53 22.35
N GLY A 342 6.66 -22.54 21.47
CA GLY A 342 5.43 -22.01 20.90
C GLY A 342 5.69 -20.98 19.80
N VAL A 343 4.62 -20.31 19.38
CA VAL A 343 4.68 -19.15 18.50
C VAL A 343 3.98 -17.97 19.17
N ILE A 344 4.60 -16.81 19.08
CA ILE A 344 3.99 -15.52 19.41
C ILE A 344 3.79 -14.71 18.14
N THR A 345 2.67 -14.00 18.09
CA THR A 345 2.39 -12.99 17.08
C THR A 345 2.78 -11.64 17.65
N LEU A 346 3.54 -10.86 16.88
CA LEU A 346 4.14 -9.61 17.30
C LEU A 346 3.54 -8.42 16.57
N ARG A 347 3.48 -7.27 17.23
CA ARG A 347 3.27 -5.93 16.62
C ARG A 347 4.31 -4.93 17.12
N GLY A 348 4.52 -3.87 16.37
CA GLY A 348 5.43 -2.79 16.74
C GLY A 348 6.88 -3.26 16.91
N LEU A 349 7.28 -4.31 16.17
CA LEU A 349 8.65 -4.80 16.21
C LEU A 349 9.59 -3.71 15.72
N ARG A 350 10.53 -3.31 16.59
CA ARG A 350 11.64 -2.42 16.30
C ARG A 350 12.95 -3.14 16.59
N GLY A 351 13.93 -2.98 15.71
CA GLY A 351 15.20 -3.68 15.77
C GLY A 351 15.18 -5.02 15.04
N VAL A 352 16.23 -5.80 15.22
CA VAL A 352 16.41 -7.10 14.58
C VAL A 352 16.53 -8.16 15.66
N ILE A 353 15.64 -9.16 15.62
CA ILE A 353 15.72 -10.34 16.49
C ILE A 353 16.60 -11.38 15.80
N ALA A 354 17.58 -11.90 16.51
CA ALA A 354 18.42 -13.01 16.08
C ALA A 354 18.00 -14.33 16.76
N ASP A 355 18.43 -15.44 16.17
CA ASP A 355 18.27 -16.76 16.76
C ASP A 355 19.01 -16.87 18.10
N ASN A 356 18.39 -17.48 19.11
CA ASN A 356 18.82 -17.55 20.51
C ASN A 356 18.89 -16.22 21.26
N ASP A 357 18.32 -15.13 20.73
CA ASP A 357 18.17 -13.92 21.52
C ASP A 357 17.31 -14.20 22.77
N PRO A 358 17.71 -13.73 23.96
CA PRO A 358 16.88 -13.86 25.14
C PRO A 358 15.61 -13.02 25.00
N ILE A 359 14.49 -13.56 25.44
CA ILE A 359 13.20 -12.86 25.44
C ILE A 359 12.85 -12.54 26.89
N PHE A 360 12.92 -11.26 27.24
CA PHE A 360 12.53 -10.76 28.56
C PHE A 360 11.12 -10.19 28.54
N VAL A 361 10.33 -10.52 29.57
CA VAL A 361 9.12 -9.80 29.95
C VAL A 361 9.42 -9.09 31.28
N GLY A 362 9.52 -7.76 31.22
CA GLY A 362 9.98 -6.98 32.37
C GLY A 362 11.40 -7.38 32.79
N THR A 363 11.55 -7.86 34.03
CA THR A 363 12.85 -8.28 34.58
C THR A 363 13.14 -9.78 34.46
N VAL A 364 12.17 -10.57 33.96
CA VAL A 364 12.28 -12.03 33.89
C VAL A 364 12.62 -12.43 32.45
N GLN A 365 13.59 -13.31 32.30
CA GLN A 365 13.83 -13.98 31.02
C GLN A 365 12.86 -15.15 30.91
N GLU A 366 11.95 -15.07 29.94
CA GLU A 366 10.85 -16.02 29.78
C GLU A 366 11.14 -17.09 28.73
N ALA A 367 11.96 -16.79 27.71
CA ALA A 367 12.27 -17.73 26.63
C ALA A 367 13.56 -17.34 25.88
N LEU A 368 13.86 -18.12 24.84
CA LEU A 368 14.81 -17.78 23.77
C LEU A 368 14.07 -17.73 22.42
N ALA A 369 14.49 -16.84 21.53
CA ALA A 369 14.01 -16.83 20.15
C ALA A 369 14.51 -18.07 19.40
N ASN A 370 13.61 -18.79 18.73
CA ASN A 370 13.93 -19.94 17.89
C ASN A 370 13.83 -19.53 16.40
N GLY A 371 14.96 -19.13 15.84
CA GLY A 371 15.06 -18.50 14.54
C GLY A 371 14.82 -16.99 14.59
N VAL A 372 14.34 -16.44 13.48
CA VAL A 372 14.06 -15.01 13.32
C VAL A 372 12.59 -14.77 12.99
N PRO A 373 12.06 -13.55 13.15
CA PRO A 373 10.68 -13.22 12.79
C PRO A 373 10.37 -13.50 11.32
N GLY A 374 9.16 -13.96 11.05
CA GLY A 374 8.63 -14.15 9.70
C GLY A 374 7.19 -13.65 9.57
N ASP A 375 6.67 -13.67 8.35
CA ASP A 375 5.32 -13.18 8.02
C ASP A 375 4.32 -14.31 7.76
N THR A 376 4.80 -15.53 7.58
CA THR A 376 4.00 -16.68 7.14
C THR A 376 4.17 -17.83 8.12
N TYR A 377 3.05 -18.40 8.55
CA TYR A 377 3.01 -19.55 9.44
C TYR A 377 2.48 -20.79 8.70
N ILE A 378 3.19 -21.90 8.85
CA ILE A 378 2.95 -23.16 8.14
C ILE A 378 2.91 -24.31 9.15
N SER A 379 1.98 -25.22 8.95
CA SER A 379 1.82 -26.46 9.71
C SER A 379 1.87 -27.66 8.76
N TRP A 380 2.37 -28.80 9.23
CA TRP A 380 2.47 -30.01 8.39
C TRP A 380 2.08 -31.30 9.10
N THR A 381 1.62 -32.27 8.30
CA THR A 381 1.25 -33.61 8.80
C THR A 381 2.41 -34.59 8.72
N THR A 382 3.06 -34.67 7.56
CA THR A 382 4.06 -35.69 7.22
C THR A 382 5.25 -35.10 6.47
N GLY A 383 6.34 -35.87 6.38
CA GLY A 383 7.56 -35.46 5.71
C GLY A 383 8.71 -35.17 6.68
N THR A 384 9.81 -34.66 6.12
CA THR A 384 11.03 -34.32 6.85
C THR A 384 11.13 -32.82 6.99
N ALA A 385 11.29 -32.33 8.22
CA ALA A 385 11.36 -30.89 8.50
C ALA A 385 12.48 -30.21 7.71
N PRO A 386 12.24 -29.01 7.17
CA PRO A 386 13.31 -28.21 6.57
C PRO A 386 14.19 -27.66 7.68
N SER A 387 15.51 -27.84 7.59
CA SER A 387 16.43 -27.64 8.73
C SER A 387 17.50 -26.56 8.51
N THR A 388 17.50 -25.94 7.33
CA THR A 388 18.50 -24.92 6.96
C THR A 388 17.86 -23.54 7.02
N PRO A 389 18.12 -22.71 8.05
CA PRO A 389 17.61 -21.35 8.12
C PRO A 389 17.96 -20.54 6.87
N GLY A 390 17.03 -19.72 6.40
CA GLY A 390 17.20 -18.88 5.21
C GLY A 390 17.02 -19.60 3.87
N GLN A 391 16.83 -20.94 3.83
CA GLN A 391 16.56 -21.62 2.57
C GLN A 391 15.18 -21.27 1.99
N VAL A 392 15.05 -21.32 0.66
CA VAL A 392 13.77 -21.14 -0.03
C VAL A 392 12.94 -22.41 0.11
N LEU A 393 11.73 -22.26 0.63
CA LEU A 393 10.67 -23.26 0.64
C LEU A 393 9.80 -23.04 -0.60
N THR A 394 9.61 -24.08 -1.43
CA THR A 394 8.81 -24.00 -2.66
C THR A 394 7.63 -24.95 -2.61
N GLY A 395 6.44 -24.42 -2.88
CA GLY A 395 5.18 -25.17 -2.96
C GLY A 395 5.06 -25.86 -4.31
N GLY A 396 4.73 -27.15 -4.29
CA GLY A 396 4.65 -27.96 -5.50
C GLY A 396 3.48 -27.57 -6.40
N THR A 397 2.31 -27.31 -5.84
CA THR A 397 1.09 -27.01 -6.60
C THR A 397 0.87 -25.52 -6.73
N SER A 398 1.07 -24.76 -5.64
CA SER A 398 0.91 -23.31 -5.64
C SER A 398 2.04 -22.59 -6.40
N GLY A 399 3.23 -23.21 -6.46
CA GLY A 399 4.45 -22.54 -6.89
C GLY A 399 4.92 -21.46 -5.92
N ALA A 400 4.28 -21.31 -4.75
CA ALA A 400 4.60 -20.29 -3.76
C ALA A 400 6.03 -20.48 -3.23
N LYS A 401 6.70 -19.37 -2.92
CA LYS A 401 8.05 -19.37 -2.35
C LYS A 401 8.08 -18.58 -1.06
N ARG A 402 8.77 -19.08 -0.03
CA ARG A 402 9.04 -18.34 1.21
C ARG A 402 10.43 -18.69 1.72
N LEU A 403 11.11 -17.75 2.36
CA LEU A 403 12.35 -18.01 3.05
C LEU A 403 12.06 -18.59 4.43
N GLN A 404 12.67 -19.72 4.77
CA GLN A 404 12.56 -20.29 6.12
C GLN A 404 13.20 -19.35 7.15
N ARG A 405 12.48 -19.05 8.23
CA ARG A 405 12.90 -18.15 9.32
C ARG A 405 13.06 -18.86 10.66
N GLY A 406 12.22 -19.86 10.93
CA GLY A 406 12.32 -20.73 12.10
C GLY A 406 11.58 -22.05 11.89
N VAL A 407 11.94 -23.08 12.65
CA VAL A 407 11.29 -24.40 12.57
C VAL A 407 11.20 -25.07 13.95
N ASP A 408 10.02 -25.58 14.28
CA ASP A 408 9.83 -26.56 15.35
C ASP A 408 9.47 -27.90 14.72
N ALA A 409 10.45 -28.78 14.60
CA ALA A 409 10.28 -30.11 14.00
C ALA A 409 9.37 -31.03 14.82
N THR A 410 9.26 -30.79 16.14
CA THR A 410 8.50 -31.62 17.07
C THR A 410 7.02 -31.26 17.00
N ALA A 411 6.70 -29.97 17.10
CA ALA A 411 5.34 -29.43 16.98
C ALA A 411 4.86 -29.36 15.53
N LYS A 412 5.75 -29.62 14.58
CA LYS A 412 5.52 -29.58 13.14
C LYS A 412 5.10 -28.21 12.61
N LYS A 413 5.83 -27.17 13.02
CA LYS A 413 5.58 -25.76 12.68
C LYS A 413 6.77 -25.09 12.02
N VAL A 414 6.52 -24.27 10.99
CA VAL A 414 7.53 -23.43 10.34
C VAL A 414 7.05 -21.98 10.36
N VAL A 415 7.95 -21.08 10.70
CA VAL A 415 7.79 -19.65 10.39
C VAL A 415 8.67 -19.33 9.19
N ALA A 416 8.11 -18.62 8.23
CA ALA A 416 8.74 -18.24 6.98
C ALA A 416 8.43 -16.78 6.63
N GLN A 417 9.10 -16.22 5.64
CA GLN A 417 8.89 -14.84 5.18
C GLN A 417 8.82 -14.80 3.65
N ASP A 418 8.14 -13.81 3.07
CA ASP A 418 8.51 -13.37 1.72
C ASP A 418 9.99 -12.95 1.68
N ASP A 419 10.57 -12.91 0.47
CA ASP A 419 11.89 -12.32 0.28
C ASP A 419 11.74 -10.88 -0.20
N PRO A 420 11.87 -9.88 0.70
CA PRO A 420 11.69 -8.49 0.32
C PRO A 420 12.90 -7.90 -0.42
N THR A 421 14.06 -8.56 -0.47
CA THR A 421 15.32 -7.91 -0.88
C THR A 421 16.25 -8.74 -1.76
N GLY A 422 16.14 -10.07 -1.75
CA GLY A 422 17.06 -10.98 -2.44
C GLY A 422 16.60 -11.46 -3.82
N VAL A 423 15.35 -11.18 -4.23
CA VAL A 423 14.78 -11.68 -5.49
C VAL A 423 14.24 -10.56 -6.36
N THR A 424 14.77 -10.47 -7.58
CA THR A 424 14.33 -9.55 -8.63
C THR A 424 13.76 -10.31 -9.83
N GLY A 425 13.04 -9.61 -10.71
CA GLY A 425 12.45 -10.19 -11.92
C GLY A 425 11.25 -11.09 -11.66
N THR A 426 10.92 -11.91 -12.66
CA THR A 426 9.74 -12.81 -12.69
C THR A 426 9.71 -13.87 -11.59
N ASN A 427 10.85 -14.12 -10.92
CA ASN A 427 10.93 -15.06 -9.81
C ASN A 427 10.40 -14.49 -8.49
N ARG A 428 10.22 -13.16 -8.39
CA ARG A 428 9.75 -12.50 -7.17
C ARG A 428 8.28 -12.79 -6.90
N ASP A 429 7.45 -12.87 -7.93
CA ASP A 429 5.98 -12.96 -7.77
C ASP A 429 5.53 -14.23 -7.06
N ALA A 430 6.30 -15.32 -7.19
CA ALA A 430 6.09 -16.55 -6.43
C ALA A 430 6.11 -16.33 -4.90
N TYR A 431 6.79 -15.29 -4.40
CA TYR A 431 6.85 -14.97 -2.98
C TYR A 431 5.59 -14.29 -2.44
N TYR A 432 4.71 -13.80 -3.31
CA TYR A 432 3.45 -13.17 -2.91
C TYR A 432 2.30 -14.17 -2.79
N LYS A 433 2.52 -15.39 -3.27
CA LYS A 433 1.52 -16.46 -3.23
C LYS A 433 1.45 -17.12 -1.86
N ASN A 434 0.30 -17.75 -1.58
CA ASN A 434 0.11 -18.58 -0.40
C ASN A 434 0.35 -20.05 -0.72
N PHE A 435 0.86 -20.79 0.26
CA PHE A 435 0.88 -22.24 0.16
C PHE A 435 -0.54 -22.80 0.31
N SER A 436 -0.87 -23.78 -0.52
CA SER A 436 -2.16 -24.46 -0.57
C SER A 436 -2.24 -25.62 0.43
N ASN A 437 -3.43 -25.89 0.94
CA ASN A 437 -3.67 -27.05 1.80
C ASN A 437 -3.34 -28.36 1.08
N GLY A 438 -2.68 -29.30 1.77
CA GLY A 438 -2.34 -30.62 1.26
C GLY A 438 -1.21 -30.64 0.24
N GLU A 439 -0.59 -29.50 -0.08
CA GLU A 439 0.51 -29.46 -1.03
C GLU A 439 1.83 -29.92 -0.42
N THR A 440 2.75 -30.36 -1.28
CA THR A 440 4.13 -30.66 -0.87
C THR A 440 4.96 -29.38 -0.95
N VAL A 441 5.58 -28.99 0.17
CA VAL A 441 6.53 -27.88 0.25
C VAL A 441 7.93 -28.45 0.42
N THR A 442 8.83 -28.09 -0.51
CA THR A 442 10.20 -28.62 -0.55
C THR A 442 11.21 -27.50 -0.30
N GLY A 443 12.11 -27.73 0.66
CA GLY A 443 13.23 -26.82 0.91
C GLY A 443 14.30 -26.98 -0.15
N ALA A 444 14.91 -25.87 -0.57
CA ALA A 444 15.93 -25.86 -1.61
C ALA A 444 17.15 -26.73 -1.27
N THR A 445 17.46 -26.92 0.03
CA THR A 445 18.61 -27.70 0.49
C THR A 445 18.18 -28.92 1.30
N THR A 446 17.24 -28.75 2.23
CA THR A 446 16.80 -29.82 3.13
C THR A 446 15.30 -29.80 3.37
N GLY A 447 14.73 -30.99 3.56
CA GLY A 447 13.36 -31.18 3.99
C GLY A 447 12.33 -31.12 2.87
N SER A 448 11.27 -31.88 3.05
CA SER A 448 10.09 -31.88 2.20
C SER A 448 8.92 -32.32 3.07
N ILE A 449 7.92 -31.45 3.19
CA ILE A 449 6.79 -31.59 4.10
C ILE A 449 5.48 -31.51 3.32
N VAL A 450 4.43 -32.14 3.85
CA VAL A 450 3.07 -32.06 3.30
C VAL A 450 2.20 -31.24 4.26
N LEU A 451 1.67 -30.13 3.77
CA LEU A 451 0.91 -29.20 4.58
C LEU A 451 -0.42 -29.79 5.03
N ASP A 452 -0.84 -29.43 6.24
CA ASP A 452 -2.13 -29.85 6.83
C ASP A 452 -3.21 -28.74 6.76
N ALA A 453 -2.79 -27.52 6.39
CA ALA A 453 -3.61 -26.36 6.13
C ALA A 453 -2.91 -25.45 5.11
N ALA A 454 -3.66 -24.53 4.51
CA ALA A 454 -3.05 -23.45 3.74
C ALA A 454 -2.21 -22.55 4.67
N SER A 455 -1.17 -21.91 4.13
CA SER A 455 -0.36 -20.99 4.93
C SER A 455 -1.17 -19.77 5.36
N THR A 456 -0.88 -19.26 6.56
CA THR A 456 -1.45 -18.00 7.04
C THR A 456 -0.38 -16.92 7.01
N THR A 457 -0.70 -15.76 6.44
CA THR A 457 0.23 -14.64 6.27
C THR A 457 -0.29 -13.43 7.04
N VAL A 458 0.58 -12.77 7.81
CA VAL A 458 0.27 -11.53 8.57
C VAL A 458 0.70 -10.28 7.80
N ILE A 459 0.37 -9.10 8.34
CA ILE A 459 0.45 -7.81 7.62
C ILE A 459 1.84 -7.55 7.01
N SER A 460 2.93 -7.94 7.68
CA SER A 460 4.28 -7.67 7.14
C SER A 460 4.57 -8.38 5.82
N GLY A 461 3.85 -9.46 5.50
CA GLY A 461 3.95 -10.22 4.25
C GLY A 461 2.95 -9.79 3.17
N TYR A 462 2.25 -8.67 3.36
CA TYR A 462 1.31 -8.10 2.39
C TYR A 462 2.02 -7.19 1.36
N ASN A 463 3.26 -7.51 1.00
CA ASN A 463 4.08 -6.75 0.05
C ASN A 463 3.61 -6.88 -1.42
N ASP A 464 2.57 -7.67 -1.67
CA ASP A 464 1.79 -7.69 -2.91
C ASP A 464 0.92 -6.43 -3.07
N VAL A 465 0.58 -5.74 -1.97
CA VAL A 465 -0.04 -4.42 -2.06
C VAL A 465 1.02 -3.41 -2.50
N THR A 466 0.81 -2.84 -3.68
CA THR A 466 1.72 -1.84 -4.26
C THR A 466 1.30 -0.45 -3.83
N VAL A 467 2.20 0.29 -3.18
CA VAL A 467 2.00 1.71 -2.84
C VAL A 467 3.01 2.53 -3.63
N ALA A 468 2.52 3.38 -4.53
CA ALA A 468 3.36 4.16 -5.43
C ALA A 468 3.02 5.65 -5.37
N HIS A 469 4.05 6.47 -5.19
CA HIS A 469 3.96 7.92 -5.34
C HIS A 469 4.30 8.29 -6.78
N MET A 470 3.47 9.10 -7.41
CA MET A 470 3.70 9.56 -8.78
C MET A 470 4.88 10.53 -8.81
N ASN A 471 5.83 10.25 -9.69
CA ASN A 471 7.03 11.06 -9.82
C ASN A 471 7.08 11.79 -11.15
N GLY A 472 6.64 11.14 -12.23
CA GLY A 472 6.76 11.75 -13.54
C GLY A 472 6.33 10.92 -14.73
N MET A 473 6.28 11.60 -15.88
CA MET A 473 5.97 11.01 -17.17
C MET A 473 7.24 10.79 -18.00
N VAL A 474 7.21 9.75 -18.82
CA VAL A 474 8.21 9.50 -19.87
C VAL A 474 7.51 9.25 -21.21
N THR A 475 8.20 9.58 -22.30
CA THR A 475 7.84 9.08 -23.64
C THR A 475 8.52 7.73 -23.88
N THR A 476 7.80 6.82 -24.51
CA THR A 476 8.27 5.44 -24.70
C THR A 476 8.02 4.96 -26.13
N SER A 477 8.71 3.89 -26.52
CA SER A 477 8.46 3.19 -27.78
C SER A 477 8.83 1.71 -27.71
N ASN A 478 8.59 0.99 -28.80
CA ASN A 478 9.06 -0.39 -29.02
C ASN A 478 8.77 -1.36 -27.86
N LYS A 479 7.50 -1.56 -27.49
CA LYS A 479 7.18 -2.70 -26.62
C LYS A 479 7.51 -4.01 -27.34
N VAL A 480 8.41 -4.81 -26.75
CA VAL A 480 8.82 -6.11 -27.29
C VAL A 480 8.54 -7.22 -26.27
N GLY A 481 7.95 -8.32 -26.75
CA GLY A 481 7.65 -9.49 -25.92
C GLY A 481 6.58 -9.24 -24.84
N GLY A 482 6.34 -10.29 -24.05
CA GLY A 482 5.40 -10.27 -22.93
C GLY A 482 3.92 -10.13 -23.30
N SER A 483 3.05 -10.22 -22.30
CA SER A 483 1.62 -9.86 -22.40
C SER A 483 1.43 -8.35 -22.39
N ASN A 484 0.18 -7.88 -22.41
CA ASN A 484 -0.10 -6.47 -22.13
C ASN A 484 0.46 -6.06 -20.77
N LEU A 485 0.93 -4.81 -20.68
CA LEU A 485 1.36 -4.21 -19.42
C LEU A 485 0.19 -4.14 -18.43
N ILE A 486 0.51 -4.05 -17.15
CA ILE A 486 -0.45 -4.07 -16.04
C ILE A 486 -0.13 -2.90 -15.11
N PHE A 487 -1.13 -2.06 -14.81
CA PHE A 487 -0.94 -0.96 -13.85
C PHE A 487 -0.65 -1.52 -12.45
N GLY A 488 0.31 -0.91 -11.75
CA GLY A 488 0.84 -1.37 -10.48
C GLY A 488 1.99 -2.39 -10.62
N GLU A 489 2.27 -2.89 -11.83
CA GLU A 489 3.39 -3.80 -11.99
C GLU A 489 4.73 -3.07 -11.82
N LYS A 490 5.69 -3.78 -11.21
CA LYS A 490 7.06 -3.30 -11.04
C LYS A 490 7.88 -3.56 -12.30
N PHE A 491 8.77 -2.62 -12.61
CA PHE A 491 9.74 -2.74 -13.68
C PHE A 491 11.15 -2.43 -13.19
N THR A 492 12.15 -2.86 -13.94
CA THR A 492 13.56 -2.49 -13.75
C THR A 492 14.09 -1.75 -14.96
N TYR A 493 15.10 -0.89 -14.78
CA TYR A 493 15.75 -0.17 -15.88
C TYR A 493 17.27 -0.10 -15.70
N ASN A 494 17.97 0.27 -16.78
CA ASN A 494 19.40 0.03 -16.96
C ASN A 494 20.31 1.03 -16.23
N VAL A 495 19.80 2.16 -15.74
CA VAL A 495 20.52 3.00 -14.78
C VAL A 495 20.56 2.31 -13.42
N GLY A 496 21.74 1.79 -13.05
CA GLY A 496 22.05 1.36 -11.67
C GLY A 496 21.30 0.13 -11.13
N ALA A 497 20.63 -0.67 -11.99
CA ALA A 497 19.75 -1.77 -11.58
C ALA A 497 18.56 -1.31 -10.70
N GLN A 498 18.04 -0.12 -10.98
CA GLN A 498 16.94 0.50 -10.26
C GLN A 498 15.58 -0.07 -10.68
N SER A 499 14.56 0.27 -9.91
CA SER A 499 13.19 -0.18 -10.15
C SER A 499 12.16 0.90 -9.90
N GLY A 500 11.06 0.85 -10.65
CA GLY A 500 9.91 1.73 -10.47
C GLY A 500 8.60 0.96 -10.60
N ILE A 501 7.49 1.68 -10.44
CA ILE A 501 6.13 1.16 -10.60
C ILE A 501 5.47 1.83 -11.80
N LEU A 502 4.84 1.03 -12.67
CA LEU A 502 3.99 1.55 -13.74
C LEU A 502 2.66 2.00 -13.16
N ILE A 503 2.36 3.29 -13.22
CA ILE A 503 1.12 3.84 -12.68
C ILE A 503 0.06 3.95 -13.78
N TRP A 504 0.47 4.35 -14.98
CA TRP A 504 -0.41 4.50 -16.13
C TRP A 504 0.38 4.42 -17.44
N ALA A 505 -0.29 4.02 -18.52
CA ALA A 505 0.19 4.10 -19.89
C ALA A 505 -0.97 4.41 -20.83
N ASN A 506 -0.70 5.15 -21.91
CA ASN A 506 -1.72 5.47 -22.91
C ASN A 506 -2.19 4.25 -23.72
N SER A 507 -1.38 3.19 -23.74
CA SER A 507 -1.68 1.90 -24.33
C SER A 507 -0.89 0.81 -23.62
N LEU A 508 -1.55 -0.27 -23.22
CA LEU A 508 -0.90 -1.39 -22.53
C LEU A 508 -0.15 -2.34 -23.50
N SER A 509 -0.48 -2.29 -24.79
CA SER A 509 0.11 -3.17 -25.82
C SER A 509 1.14 -2.45 -26.69
N ALA A 510 1.07 -1.12 -26.79
CA ALA A 510 1.97 -0.28 -27.57
C ALA A 510 2.07 1.12 -26.94
N PRO A 511 2.65 1.22 -25.73
CA PRO A 511 2.76 2.48 -25.01
C PRO A 511 3.63 3.47 -25.80
N THR A 512 3.19 4.72 -25.84
CA THR A 512 4.01 5.85 -26.28
C THR A 512 4.27 6.87 -25.16
N SER A 513 3.56 6.73 -24.04
CA SER A 513 3.74 7.53 -22.84
C SER A 513 3.33 6.75 -21.60
N MET A 514 4.10 6.92 -20.51
CA MET A 514 3.88 6.25 -19.24
C MET A 514 4.05 7.20 -18.06
N MET A 515 3.21 7.04 -17.04
CA MET A 515 3.40 7.62 -15.71
C MET A 515 4.13 6.61 -14.83
N LEU A 516 5.22 7.04 -14.24
CA LEU A 516 6.07 6.23 -13.38
C LEU A 516 6.00 6.73 -11.93
N GLY A 517 6.16 5.79 -11.00
CA GLY A 517 6.23 6.11 -9.58
C GLY A 517 7.26 5.32 -8.81
N ASN A 518 7.51 5.77 -7.58
CA ASN A 518 8.61 5.33 -6.71
C ASN A 518 9.98 5.33 -7.40
N ILE A 519 10.27 6.38 -8.17
CA ILE A 519 11.56 6.60 -8.82
C ILE A 519 12.53 7.25 -7.83
N ASP A 520 13.75 6.70 -7.77
CA ASP A 520 14.84 7.26 -6.99
C ASP A 520 15.34 8.56 -7.63
N SER A 521 15.28 9.67 -6.89
CA SER A 521 15.72 11.00 -7.32
C SER A 521 17.20 11.07 -7.70
N ALA A 522 18.03 10.10 -7.26
CA ALA A 522 19.44 10.06 -7.65
C ALA A 522 19.67 9.39 -9.01
N ASN A 523 18.69 8.63 -9.51
CA ASN A 523 18.83 7.71 -10.65
C ASN A 523 17.54 7.70 -11.49
N GLU A 524 17.13 8.86 -11.97
CA GLU A 524 15.94 9.01 -12.81
C GLU A 524 16.14 8.35 -14.19
N PRO A 525 15.09 7.76 -14.79
CA PRO A 525 15.14 7.27 -16.17
C PRO A 525 15.51 8.37 -17.16
N ASP A 526 16.35 8.04 -18.15
CA ASP A 526 16.71 8.92 -19.26
C ASP A 526 16.45 8.27 -20.63
N ALA A 527 16.59 9.05 -21.69
CA ALA A 527 16.59 8.54 -23.05
C ALA A 527 17.69 7.48 -23.22
N ALA A 528 17.33 6.32 -23.78
CA ALA A 528 18.12 5.09 -23.94
C ALA A 528 18.02 4.06 -22.81
N ASP A 529 17.26 4.33 -21.74
CA ASP A 529 16.88 3.27 -20.81
C ASP A 529 15.89 2.26 -21.44
N VAL A 530 15.88 1.05 -20.90
CA VAL A 530 14.89 0.02 -21.26
C VAL A 530 14.20 -0.48 -20.01
N PHE A 531 12.89 -0.32 -19.95
CA PHE A 531 12.05 -0.85 -18.90
C PHE A 531 11.81 -2.34 -19.14
N THR A 532 12.10 -3.17 -18.15
CA THR A 532 11.76 -4.61 -18.14
C THR A 532 10.68 -4.85 -17.10
N PHE A 533 9.48 -5.18 -17.55
CA PHE A 533 8.31 -5.37 -16.71
C PHE A 533 8.23 -6.80 -16.18
N GLN A 534 7.84 -6.96 -14.92
CA GLN A 534 8.01 -8.23 -14.22
C GLN A 534 6.83 -9.17 -14.39
N LEU A 535 5.60 -8.67 -14.34
CA LEU A 535 4.41 -9.52 -14.50
C LEU A 535 4.11 -9.77 -15.97
N SER A 536 4.09 -8.69 -16.77
CA SER A 536 3.85 -8.81 -18.20
C SER A 536 5.03 -9.42 -18.95
N GLY A 537 6.25 -9.36 -18.40
CA GLY A 537 7.47 -9.93 -18.97
C GLY A 537 7.97 -9.22 -20.23
N GLY A 538 7.34 -8.11 -20.63
CA GLY A 538 7.73 -7.32 -21.80
C GLY A 538 8.84 -6.31 -21.50
N THR A 539 9.50 -5.83 -22.54
CA THR A 539 10.43 -4.69 -22.46
C THR A 539 9.88 -3.50 -23.23
N VAL A 540 10.19 -2.28 -22.80
CA VAL A 540 9.81 -1.02 -23.47
C VAL A 540 10.99 -0.05 -23.44
N ASP A 541 11.26 0.60 -24.57
CA ASP A 541 12.32 1.61 -24.67
C ASP A 541 11.86 2.95 -24.09
N CYS A 542 12.73 3.61 -23.34
CA CYS A 542 12.55 4.96 -22.84
C CYS A 542 13.18 5.97 -23.81
N ASP A 543 12.37 6.90 -24.31
CA ASP A 543 12.77 7.87 -25.33
C ASP A 543 13.01 9.28 -24.75
N SER A 544 12.79 9.49 -23.45
CA SER A 544 12.98 10.77 -22.77
C SER A 544 13.50 10.62 -21.34
N GLY A 545 13.99 11.72 -20.78
CA GLY A 545 14.06 11.89 -19.34
C GLY A 545 12.68 11.92 -18.68
N LEU A 546 12.64 11.63 -17.39
CA LEU A 546 11.47 11.80 -16.55
C LEU A 546 11.08 13.28 -16.46
N THR A 547 9.82 13.61 -16.71
CA THR A 547 9.27 14.93 -16.41
C THR A 547 8.70 14.95 -15.01
N ASP A 548 8.92 15.98 -14.20
CA ASP A 548 8.33 16.11 -12.85
C ASP A 548 6.81 16.41 -12.89
N ASP A 549 6.00 15.48 -13.40
CA ASP A 549 4.53 15.50 -13.27
C ASP A 549 4.11 14.54 -12.15
N ASN A 550 3.54 15.09 -11.09
CA ASN A 550 3.22 14.34 -9.87
C ASN A 550 1.77 13.85 -9.81
N SER A 551 1.01 13.94 -10.90
CA SER A 551 -0.41 13.60 -10.88
C SER A 551 -0.91 12.87 -12.12
N GLN A 552 -1.89 11.99 -11.94
CA GLN A 552 -2.56 11.30 -13.04
C GLN A 552 -4.07 11.23 -12.82
N ASN A 553 -4.82 11.27 -13.93
CA ASN A 553 -6.26 11.07 -13.96
C ASN A 553 -6.61 9.60 -13.76
N PHE A 554 -7.46 9.35 -12.77
CA PHE A 554 -8.15 8.08 -12.56
C PHE A 554 -9.65 8.30 -12.52
N GLU A 555 -10.39 7.33 -13.02
CA GLU A 555 -11.84 7.36 -13.07
C GLU A 555 -12.42 6.08 -12.49
N PHE A 556 -13.53 6.23 -11.77
CA PHE A 556 -14.35 5.06 -11.51
C PHE A 556 -15.01 4.62 -12.80
N SER A 557 -15.32 3.33 -12.90
CA SER A 557 -16.04 2.76 -14.05
C SER A 557 -17.27 3.61 -14.38
N LEU A 558 -17.43 3.99 -15.66
CA LEU A 558 -18.55 4.81 -16.18
C LEU A 558 -18.55 6.30 -15.82
N GLN A 559 -17.52 6.82 -15.15
CA GLN A 559 -17.31 8.26 -15.09
C GLN A 559 -16.73 8.75 -16.42
N SER A 560 -17.28 9.84 -16.96
CA SER A 560 -16.89 10.38 -18.27
C SER A 560 -15.60 11.21 -18.26
N THR A 561 -15.07 11.53 -17.08
CA THR A 561 -13.85 12.32 -16.91
C THR A 561 -13.19 11.93 -15.59
N GLY A 562 -11.97 11.38 -15.66
CA GLY A 562 -11.17 11.10 -14.48
C GLY A 562 -10.78 12.34 -13.67
N ALA A 563 -10.53 12.11 -12.39
CA ALA A 563 -10.02 13.10 -11.45
C ALA A 563 -8.55 12.83 -11.17
N GLN A 564 -7.79 13.88 -10.83
CA GLN A 564 -6.36 13.75 -10.56
C GLN A 564 -6.10 13.17 -9.18
N TYR A 565 -5.11 12.29 -9.11
CA TYR A 565 -4.54 11.73 -7.89
C TYR A 565 -3.03 11.74 -8.01
N THR A 566 -2.32 11.59 -6.89
CA THR A 566 -0.84 11.69 -6.81
C THR A 566 -0.21 10.45 -6.14
N VAL A 567 -1.03 9.65 -5.46
CA VAL A 567 -0.66 8.35 -4.91
C VAL A 567 -1.55 7.29 -5.53
N PHE A 568 -0.93 6.20 -5.93
CA PHE A 568 -1.56 5.02 -6.50
C PHE A 568 -1.35 3.82 -5.58
N VAL A 569 -2.44 3.17 -5.19
CA VAL A 569 -2.42 1.92 -4.42
C VAL A 569 -3.07 0.81 -5.23
N GLU A 570 -2.34 -0.27 -5.46
CA GLU A 570 -2.87 -1.51 -6.03
C GLU A 570 -2.98 -2.56 -4.91
N GLY A 571 -4.19 -3.10 -4.72
CA GLY A 571 -4.58 -3.94 -3.59
C GLY A 571 -4.17 -5.40 -3.67
N GLY A 572 -3.23 -5.77 -4.54
CA GLY A 572 -2.70 -7.13 -4.73
C GLY A 572 -3.38 -7.95 -5.81
N SER A 573 -4.34 -7.40 -6.57
CA SER A 573 -5.05 -8.13 -7.64
C SER A 573 -4.17 -8.50 -8.83
N ILE A 574 -3.04 -7.82 -8.99
CA ILE A 574 -2.06 -8.13 -10.04
C ILE A 574 -1.22 -9.37 -9.70
N TYR A 575 -1.17 -9.77 -8.43
CA TYR A 575 -0.40 -10.93 -7.96
C TYR A 575 -1.30 -12.10 -7.53
N GLU A 576 -2.42 -11.81 -6.88
CA GLU A 576 -3.40 -12.77 -6.35
C GLU A 576 -4.83 -12.24 -6.56
N THR A 577 -5.85 -12.74 -5.87
CA THR A 577 -7.26 -12.31 -6.07
C THR A 577 -7.60 -10.93 -5.50
N GLY A 578 -6.60 -10.12 -5.14
CA GLY A 578 -6.75 -8.87 -4.39
C GLY A 578 -7.03 -9.10 -2.91
N ARG A 579 -6.53 -8.19 -2.07
CA ARG A 579 -6.76 -8.21 -0.61
C ARG A 579 -8.05 -7.51 -0.24
N SER A 580 -8.58 -7.86 0.94
CA SER A 580 -9.72 -7.13 1.50
C SER A 580 -9.33 -5.69 1.84
N LEU A 581 -10.27 -4.75 1.83
CA LEU A 581 -9.99 -3.37 2.24
C LEU A 581 -9.43 -3.29 3.66
N SER A 582 -9.85 -4.18 4.56
CA SER A 582 -9.28 -4.27 5.91
C SER A 582 -7.80 -4.65 5.91
N ASP A 583 -7.38 -5.53 5.00
CA ASP A 583 -5.99 -5.99 4.90
C ASP A 583 -5.11 -4.92 4.26
N ILE A 584 -5.64 -4.25 3.23
CA ILE A 584 -4.96 -3.10 2.61
C ILE A 584 -4.80 -1.98 3.65
N TYR A 585 -5.86 -1.64 4.39
CA TYR A 585 -5.78 -0.62 5.45
C TYR A 585 -4.76 -0.97 6.54
N GLY A 586 -4.76 -2.22 7.03
CA GLY A 586 -3.75 -2.71 7.97
C GLY A 586 -2.32 -2.62 7.43
N TYR A 587 -2.12 -2.99 6.16
CA TYR A 587 -0.82 -2.85 5.50
C TYR A 587 -0.41 -1.39 5.34
N LEU A 588 -1.31 -0.47 4.99
CA LEU A 588 -1.01 0.95 4.89
C LEU A 588 -0.62 1.58 6.24
N GLN A 589 -1.17 1.09 7.36
CA GLN A 589 -0.69 1.47 8.70
C GLN A 589 0.71 0.90 8.97
N TYR A 590 0.92 -0.39 8.72
CA TYR A 590 2.24 -1.03 8.85
C TYR A 590 3.30 -0.38 7.94
N TYR A 591 2.91 0.12 6.78
CA TYR A 591 3.78 0.82 5.84
C TYR A 591 4.34 2.14 6.43
N LEU A 592 3.63 2.72 7.39
CA LEU A 592 3.88 4.05 7.94
C LEU A 592 4.19 4.07 9.45
N ARG A 593 4.16 2.92 10.12
CA ARG A 593 4.37 2.81 11.57
C ARG A 593 5.79 3.20 11.99
N ASP A 594 6.00 3.36 13.30
CA ASP A 594 7.33 3.47 13.88
C ASP A 594 8.25 2.32 13.42
N GLY A 595 9.50 2.64 13.09
CA GLY A 595 10.49 1.69 12.60
C GLY A 595 10.58 1.60 11.09
N GLN A 596 9.65 2.23 10.35
CA GLN A 596 9.74 2.39 8.89
C GLN A 596 10.63 3.60 8.52
N SER A 597 11.88 3.55 8.97
CA SER A 597 12.90 4.56 8.70
C SER A 597 13.38 4.51 7.25
N SER A 598 14.19 5.47 6.82
CA SER A 598 14.77 5.47 5.47
C SER A 598 15.69 4.26 5.17
N SER A 599 16.17 3.54 6.18
CA SER A 599 16.91 2.28 5.97
C SER A 599 15.99 1.07 5.80
N SER A 600 14.76 1.13 6.33
CA SER A 600 13.75 0.08 6.19
C SER A 600 12.86 0.30 4.96
N ARG A 601 12.35 1.53 4.79
CA ARG A 601 11.38 1.89 3.77
C ARG A 601 11.46 3.39 3.43
N VAL A 602 11.83 3.69 2.19
CA VAL A 602 11.86 5.05 1.63
C VAL A 602 10.59 5.29 0.82
N ILE A 603 10.06 6.51 0.92
CA ILE A 603 9.01 7.03 0.04
C ILE A 603 9.59 8.14 -0.84
N TYR A 604 9.24 8.13 -2.12
CA TYR A 604 9.67 9.10 -3.12
C TYR A 604 8.52 10.02 -3.51
N THR A 605 8.30 11.10 -2.76
CA THR A 605 7.22 12.07 -3.04
C THR A 605 7.67 13.10 -4.08
N SER A 606 6.80 13.54 -4.98
CA SER A 606 7.06 14.68 -5.88
C SER A 606 6.07 15.82 -5.63
N ASP A 607 6.56 17.06 -5.65
CA ASP A 607 5.73 18.28 -5.63
C ASP A 607 5.46 18.86 -7.03
N GLY A 608 5.88 18.14 -8.08
CA GLY A 608 5.83 18.60 -9.47
C GLY A 608 7.03 19.45 -9.88
N THR A 609 8.02 19.59 -9.01
CA THR A 609 9.29 20.29 -9.31
C THR A 609 10.53 19.50 -8.91
N ALA A 610 10.43 18.63 -7.91
CA ALA A 610 11.49 17.72 -7.53
C ALA A 610 10.97 16.48 -6.80
N ILE A 611 11.65 15.37 -6.99
CA ILE A 611 11.47 14.16 -6.18
C ILE A 611 12.22 14.32 -4.85
N THR A 612 11.52 14.11 -3.75
CA THR A 612 12.06 14.15 -2.38
C THR A 612 11.94 12.78 -1.72
N GLN A 613 13.05 12.30 -1.16
CA GLN A 613 13.09 11.07 -0.37
C GLN A 613 12.73 11.34 1.09
N LYS A 614 11.84 10.52 1.65
CA LYS A 614 11.41 10.58 3.05
C LYS A 614 11.35 9.19 3.66
N ALA A 615 11.56 9.09 4.97
CA ALA A 615 11.22 7.88 5.70
C ALA A 615 9.70 7.70 5.68
N ALA A 616 9.22 6.47 5.52
CA ALA A 616 7.78 6.22 5.48
C ALA A 616 7.08 6.63 6.79
N GLU A 617 7.76 6.49 7.92
CA GLU A 617 7.28 6.94 9.23
C GLU A 617 7.12 8.47 9.38
N GLU A 618 7.53 9.29 8.40
CA GLU A 618 7.32 10.75 8.36
C GLU A 618 6.08 11.15 7.52
N TYR A 619 5.55 10.26 6.69
CA TYR A 619 4.53 10.61 5.70
C TYR A 619 3.18 10.97 6.36
N ILE A 620 2.63 12.14 6.05
CA ILE A 620 1.37 12.67 6.63
C ILE A 620 0.35 13.13 5.57
N LYS A 621 0.76 13.29 4.32
CA LYS A 621 -0.06 13.73 3.18
C LYS A 621 0.64 13.43 1.86
N ALA A 622 -0.13 13.27 0.79
CA ALA A 622 0.35 12.87 -0.53
C ALA A 622 1.42 13.81 -1.12
N VAL A 623 1.19 15.12 -1.04
CA VAL A 623 2.14 16.15 -1.50
C VAL A 623 2.39 17.15 -0.39
N ASP A 624 3.66 17.50 -0.15
CA ASP A 624 4.05 18.38 0.96
C ASP A 624 3.88 19.88 0.65
N VAL A 625 2.70 20.24 0.15
CA VAL A 625 2.28 21.63 -0.12
C VAL A 625 1.12 22.03 0.77
N ALA A 626 0.87 23.33 0.90
CA ALA A 626 -0.19 23.86 1.78
C ALA A 626 -1.62 23.52 1.31
N ALA A 627 -1.81 23.18 0.03
CA ALA A 627 -3.11 22.84 -0.54
C ALA A 627 -3.62 21.44 -0.14
N TYR A 628 -2.73 20.56 0.34
CA TYR A 628 -3.08 19.21 0.78
C TYR A 628 -3.28 19.18 2.29
N SER A 629 -4.45 18.68 2.70
CA SER A 629 -4.75 18.48 4.11
C SER A 629 -4.14 17.17 4.60
N ALA A 630 -3.34 17.26 5.67
CA ALA A 630 -2.81 16.07 6.33
C ALA A 630 -3.89 15.39 7.18
N THR A 631 -3.92 14.05 7.12
CA THR A 631 -4.81 13.22 7.94
C THR A 631 -4.01 12.62 9.08
N LYS A 632 -4.42 12.89 10.33
CA LYS A 632 -3.69 12.44 11.52
C LYS A 632 -3.78 10.92 11.73
N THR A 633 -4.98 10.37 11.62
CA THR A 633 -5.34 8.98 11.98
C THR A 633 -4.81 7.94 11.01
N ALA A 634 -4.81 8.25 9.71
CA ALA A 634 -4.33 7.36 8.67
C ALA A 634 -3.95 8.15 7.40
N PRO A 635 -2.65 8.37 7.13
CA PRO A 635 -2.19 9.27 6.06
C PRO A 635 -2.59 8.88 4.62
N PHE A 636 -2.88 7.60 4.35
CA PHE A 636 -3.39 7.15 3.05
C PHE A 636 -4.92 7.10 2.97
N GLY A 637 -5.62 7.11 4.10
CA GLY A 637 -7.07 6.98 4.16
C GLY A 637 -7.54 6.15 5.35
N THR A 638 -8.79 6.32 5.74
CA THR A 638 -9.41 5.65 6.90
C THR A 638 -10.44 4.63 6.45
N LEU A 639 -10.48 3.47 7.12
CA LEU A 639 -11.54 2.48 6.91
C LEU A 639 -12.62 2.66 7.99
N ALA A 640 -13.86 2.98 7.58
CA ALA A 640 -14.99 3.11 8.48
C ALA A 640 -16.08 2.10 8.12
N GLY A 641 -16.33 1.16 9.04
CA GLY A 641 -17.16 -0.01 8.75
C GLY A 641 -16.51 -0.86 7.65
N THR A 642 -17.15 -0.97 6.49
CA THR A 642 -16.61 -1.66 5.32
C THR A 642 -16.05 -0.70 4.28
N THR A 643 -16.27 0.61 4.40
CA THR A 643 -15.93 1.60 3.36
C THR A 643 -14.59 2.28 3.64
N PHE A 644 -13.68 2.22 2.67
CA PHE A 644 -12.41 2.93 2.71
C PHE A 644 -12.54 4.35 2.14
N PHE A 645 -12.16 5.33 2.96
CA PHE A 645 -12.11 6.75 2.60
C PHE A 645 -10.66 7.14 2.35
N GLY A 646 -10.27 7.26 1.08
CA GLY A 646 -8.93 7.68 0.67
C GLY A 646 -8.65 9.12 1.06
N ALA A 647 -7.45 9.36 1.59
CA ALA A 647 -6.95 10.71 1.85
C ALA A 647 -6.82 11.50 0.53
N GLN A 648 -6.70 12.83 0.63
CA GLN A 648 -6.60 13.70 -0.53
C GLN A 648 -5.45 13.28 -1.47
N GLY A 649 -5.79 13.01 -2.73
CA GLY A 649 -4.83 12.57 -3.77
C GLY A 649 -4.47 11.09 -3.74
N VAL A 650 -5.13 10.27 -2.92
CA VAL A 650 -4.89 8.82 -2.86
C VAL A 650 -5.94 8.06 -3.66
N TRP A 651 -5.49 7.34 -4.69
CA TRP A 651 -6.28 6.39 -5.47
C TRP A 651 -5.98 4.95 -5.01
N LEU A 652 -7.02 4.11 -4.91
CA LEU A 652 -6.88 2.69 -4.59
C LEU A 652 -7.70 1.85 -5.57
N GLN A 653 -7.09 0.81 -6.11
CA GLN A 653 -7.75 -0.19 -6.97
C GLN A 653 -7.21 -1.58 -6.69
N GLY A 654 -7.74 -2.61 -7.37
CA GLY A 654 -7.20 -3.96 -7.27
C GLY A 654 -7.38 -4.63 -5.90
N MET A 655 -8.36 -4.14 -5.13
CA MET A 655 -8.90 -4.84 -3.98
C MET A 655 -9.65 -6.10 -4.42
N ARG A 656 -10.00 -6.93 -3.44
CA ARG A 656 -10.92 -8.05 -3.64
C ARG A 656 -12.24 -7.54 -4.24
N SER A 657 -12.76 -8.24 -5.25
CA SER A 657 -13.94 -7.82 -6.01
C SER A 657 -15.19 -7.52 -5.17
N ALA A 658 -15.36 -8.19 -4.03
CA ALA A 658 -16.45 -7.95 -3.07
C ALA A 658 -16.42 -6.53 -2.46
N ASP A 659 -15.26 -5.87 -2.48
CA ASP A 659 -15.04 -4.56 -1.89
C ASP A 659 -15.07 -3.41 -2.92
N ASN A 660 -15.30 -3.69 -4.22
CA ASN A 660 -15.25 -2.69 -5.28
C ASN A 660 -16.24 -1.52 -5.10
N ASN A 661 -17.35 -1.74 -4.38
CA ASN A 661 -18.35 -0.71 -4.08
C ASN A 661 -18.05 0.08 -2.80
N ASN A 662 -17.05 -0.35 -2.03
CA ASN A 662 -16.78 0.12 -0.66
C ASN A 662 -15.62 1.12 -0.62
N ILE A 663 -15.48 1.96 -1.63
CA ILE A 663 -14.40 2.96 -1.72
C ILE A 663 -14.94 4.34 -2.00
N LYS A 664 -14.31 5.36 -1.41
CA LYS A 664 -14.59 6.77 -1.67
C LYS A 664 -13.27 7.52 -1.63
N PHE A 665 -12.96 8.31 -2.65
CA PHE A 665 -11.65 8.96 -2.77
C PHE A 665 -11.79 10.46 -2.86
N THR A 666 -10.87 11.16 -2.21
CA THR A 666 -10.78 12.62 -2.29
C THR A 666 -9.74 12.97 -3.34
N ASP A 667 -10.14 13.69 -4.40
CA ASP A 667 -9.22 14.05 -5.48
C ASP A 667 -8.09 14.99 -5.01
N ALA A 668 -7.03 15.09 -5.81
CA ALA A 668 -5.86 15.93 -5.56
C ALA A 668 -6.22 17.42 -5.43
N GLY A 669 -7.06 17.92 -6.35
CA GLY A 669 -7.41 19.32 -6.50
C GLY A 669 -6.23 20.20 -6.92
N THR A 670 -6.03 20.38 -8.23
CA THR A 670 -4.89 21.15 -8.79
C THR A 670 -5.24 22.57 -9.21
N THR A 671 -6.52 22.96 -9.12
CA THR A 671 -7.00 24.32 -9.41
C THR A 671 -7.84 24.82 -8.24
N PRO A 672 -7.83 26.13 -7.89
CA PRO A 672 -8.60 26.69 -6.76
C PRO A 672 -10.12 26.40 -6.79
N THR A 673 -10.64 25.85 -7.88
CA THR A 673 -12.06 25.52 -8.10
C THR A 673 -12.44 24.09 -7.72
N TRP A 674 -11.48 23.16 -7.56
CA TRP A 674 -11.73 21.72 -7.34
C TRP A 674 -10.90 21.13 -6.19
N VAL A 675 -10.67 21.88 -5.12
CA VAL A 675 -9.85 21.40 -4.00
C VAL A 675 -10.58 20.27 -3.26
N GLY A 676 -10.04 19.05 -3.34
CA GLY A 676 -10.38 17.94 -2.45
C GLY A 676 -11.83 17.48 -2.53
N THR A 677 -12.33 17.21 -3.73
CA THR A 677 -13.71 16.73 -3.93
C THR A 677 -13.80 15.23 -3.69
N LEU A 678 -14.80 14.80 -2.91
CA LEU A 678 -15.11 13.38 -2.71
C LEU A 678 -15.71 12.78 -3.98
N ARG A 679 -15.18 11.64 -4.40
CA ARG A 679 -15.59 10.84 -5.56
C ARG A 679 -16.03 9.46 -5.07
N GLU A 680 -17.08 8.92 -5.67
CA GLU A 680 -17.63 7.60 -5.33
C GLU A 680 -17.83 6.76 -6.61
N PRO A 681 -17.62 5.43 -6.55
CA PRO A 681 -17.90 4.53 -7.65
C PRO A 681 -19.41 4.35 -7.86
N PHE A 682 -19.80 3.95 -9.07
CA PHE A 682 -21.13 3.42 -9.29
C PHE A 682 -21.24 2.02 -8.68
N THR A 683 -22.36 1.75 -8.00
CA THR A 683 -22.58 0.46 -7.35
C THR A 683 -22.75 -0.65 -8.39
N SER A 684 -21.88 -1.65 -8.36
CA SER A 684 -22.02 -2.89 -9.14
C SER A 684 -22.85 -3.91 -8.36
N ILE A 685 -23.83 -4.53 -9.02
CA ILE A 685 -24.76 -5.50 -8.42
C ILE A 685 -24.82 -6.78 -9.27
N ASN A 686 -25.15 -7.91 -8.64
CA ASN A 686 -25.29 -9.19 -9.34
C ASN A 686 -26.76 -9.57 -9.52
N LEU A 687 -27.11 -9.96 -10.74
CA LEU A 687 -28.33 -10.67 -11.09
C LEU A 687 -27.99 -12.15 -11.23
N THR A 688 -28.51 -12.98 -10.33
CA THR A 688 -28.25 -14.42 -10.28
C THR A 688 -29.53 -15.22 -10.44
N ILE A 689 -29.54 -16.14 -11.40
CA ILE A 689 -30.57 -17.17 -11.53
C ILE A 689 -29.95 -18.52 -11.21
N SER A 690 -30.39 -19.15 -10.13
CA SER A 690 -29.84 -20.42 -9.66
C SER A 690 -30.77 -21.61 -9.96
N ASN A 691 -30.25 -22.82 -9.73
CA ASN A 691 -30.97 -24.07 -9.94
C ASN A 691 -31.20 -24.39 -11.44
N THR A 692 -30.24 -24.04 -12.30
CA THR A 692 -30.24 -24.29 -13.75
C THR A 692 -29.67 -25.69 -14.08
N ARG A 693 -30.14 -26.29 -15.18
CA ARG A 693 -29.70 -27.56 -15.77
C ARG A 693 -29.23 -27.33 -17.20
N VAL A 694 -28.36 -28.21 -17.70
CA VAL A 694 -27.96 -28.22 -19.11
C VAL A 694 -29.19 -28.16 -20.03
N GLY A 695 -29.13 -27.28 -21.02
CA GLY A 695 -30.23 -27.04 -21.95
C GLY A 695 -31.35 -26.15 -21.40
N ASP A 696 -31.30 -25.68 -20.15
CA ASP A 696 -32.17 -24.60 -19.71
C ASP A 696 -31.80 -23.31 -20.44
N ARG A 697 -32.82 -22.60 -20.91
CA ARG A 697 -32.71 -21.24 -21.39
C ARG A 697 -33.33 -20.30 -20.38
N VAL A 698 -32.52 -19.37 -19.90
CA VAL A 698 -32.85 -18.44 -18.82
C VAL A 698 -32.77 -17.03 -19.35
N ALA A 699 -33.84 -16.27 -19.19
CA ALA A 699 -33.88 -14.88 -19.57
C ALA A 699 -34.49 -13.98 -18.49
N VAL A 700 -33.97 -12.77 -18.39
CA VAL A 700 -34.45 -11.73 -17.48
C VAL A 700 -34.67 -10.46 -18.28
N TYR A 701 -35.91 -9.99 -18.31
CA TYR A 701 -36.36 -8.85 -19.09
C TYR A 701 -36.82 -7.71 -18.17
N LEU A 702 -36.69 -6.46 -18.63
CA LEU A 702 -37.35 -5.34 -17.97
C LEU A 702 -38.88 -5.53 -18.05
N GLU A 703 -39.60 -5.26 -16.95
CA GLU A 703 -41.06 -5.39 -16.88
C GLU A 703 -41.75 -4.15 -17.50
N SER A 704 -42.96 -4.33 -18.05
CA SER A 704 -43.65 -3.30 -18.84
C SER A 704 -44.44 -2.26 -18.01
N GLY A 705 -44.35 -2.28 -16.68
CA GLY A 705 -44.97 -1.35 -15.73
C GLY A 705 -46.46 -1.58 -15.45
N SER A 706 -47.08 -2.63 -15.97
CA SER A 706 -48.51 -2.92 -15.74
C SER A 706 -48.92 -4.38 -15.99
N THR A 707 -47.99 -5.21 -16.44
CA THR A 707 -48.24 -6.61 -16.77
C THR A 707 -46.97 -7.39 -16.44
N THR A 708 -47.09 -8.62 -15.92
CA THR A 708 -45.98 -9.55 -15.64
C THR A 708 -45.27 -10.04 -16.91
N LEU A 709 -45.13 -9.17 -17.91
CA LEU A 709 -44.63 -9.42 -19.26
C LEU A 709 -43.40 -8.54 -19.55
N PRO A 710 -42.50 -9.01 -20.42
CA PRO A 710 -41.38 -8.22 -20.90
C PRO A 710 -41.82 -6.91 -21.57
N ASN A 711 -41.10 -5.82 -21.33
CA ASN A 711 -41.26 -4.56 -22.04
C ASN A 711 -40.68 -4.67 -23.46
N LYS A 712 -41.48 -5.17 -24.40
CA LYS A 712 -41.07 -5.33 -25.81
C LYS A 712 -40.89 -4.01 -26.57
N ALA A 713 -41.45 -2.92 -26.03
CA ALA A 713 -41.35 -1.57 -26.60
C ALA A 713 -40.28 -0.71 -25.89
N GLN A 714 -39.23 -1.34 -25.35
CA GLN A 714 -38.17 -0.66 -24.61
C GLN A 714 -37.46 0.40 -25.47
N TYR A 715 -37.18 0.06 -26.73
CA TYR A 715 -36.54 0.94 -27.71
C TYR A 715 -37.26 0.87 -29.06
N THR A 716 -37.19 1.96 -29.82
CA THR A 716 -37.69 2.04 -31.19
C THR A 716 -36.52 1.96 -32.16
N SER A 717 -36.66 1.18 -33.22
CA SER A 717 -35.68 1.08 -34.31
C SER A 717 -35.54 2.42 -35.05
N HIS A 718 -34.34 2.74 -35.52
CA HIS A 718 -34.12 3.91 -36.35
C HIS A 718 -34.81 3.74 -37.71
N ALA A 719 -35.38 4.84 -38.23
CA ALA A 719 -36.27 4.80 -39.40
C ALA A 719 -35.60 4.34 -40.71
N THR A 720 -34.29 4.51 -40.87
CA THR A 720 -33.61 4.31 -42.16
C THR A 720 -32.22 3.65 -42.12
N THR A 721 -31.65 3.39 -40.94
CA THR A 721 -30.23 2.97 -40.82
C THR A 721 -30.07 1.48 -40.53
N ASN A 722 -31.13 0.82 -40.06
CA ASN A 722 -31.12 -0.60 -39.71
C ASN A 722 -31.40 -1.45 -40.95
N ILE A 723 -30.41 -1.52 -41.83
CA ILE A 723 -30.51 -2.22 -43.11
C ILE A 723 -30.12 -3.70 -43.00
N GLN A 724 -30.69 -4.54 -43.85
CA GLN A 724 -30.27 -5.93 -44.01
C GLN A 724 -28.76 -6.04 -44.32
N SER A 725 -28.09 -7.02 -43.74
CA SER A 725 -26.63 -7.21 -43.69
C SER A 725 -25.89 -6.10 -42.92
N GLY A 726 -26.61 -5.27 -42.17
CA GLY A 726 -26.02 -4.29 -41.26
C GLY A 726 -25.36 -4.95 -40.05
N SER A 727 -24.26 -4.37 -39.57
CA SER A 727 -23.53 -4.83 -38.37
C SER A 727 -23.89 -4.05 -37.10
N VAL A 728 -24.85 -3.12 -37.18
CA VAL A 728 -25.25 -2.25 -36.08
C VAL A 728 -26.76 -2.12 -36.06
N MET A 729 -27.37 -2.27 -34.89
CA MET A 729 -28.76 -1.89 -34.62
C MET A 729 -28.77 -0.51 -33.94
N ASN A 730 -29.37 0.47 -34.60
CA ASN A 730 -29.50 1.84 -34.11
C ASN A 730 -30.88 2.06 -33.49
N CYS A 731 -30.92 2.74 -32.35
CA CYS A 731 -32.14 3.30 -31.80
C CYS A 731 -32.55 4.58 -32.56
N VAL A 732 -33.82 4.97 -32.42
CA VAL A 732 -34.30 6.27 -32.87
C VAL A 732 -33.48 7.41 -32.28
N ASP A 733 -33.37 8.51 -33.03
CA ASP A 733 -32.52 9.64 -32.69
C ASP A 733 -32.70 10.12 -31.25
N THR A 734 -31.58 10.45 -30.59
CA THR A 734 -31.50 11.03 -29.23
C THR A 734 -31.87 10.12 -28.05
N VAL A 735 -32.05 8.81 -28.29
CA VAL A 735 -32.22 7.82 -27.22
C VAL A 735 -30.87 7.19 -26.87
N THR A 736 -30.51 7.20 -25.59
CA THR A 736 -29.30 6.55 -25.08
C THR A 736 -29.65 5.32 -24.25
N PHE A 737 -28.76 4.33 -24.26
CA PHE A 737 -28.87 3.17 -23.38
C PHE A 737 -28.47 3.57 -21.96
N PRO A 738 -29.28 3.24 -20.95
CA PRO A 738 -28.94 3.54 -19.56
C PRO A 738 -27.75 2.70 -19.09
N ASN A 739 -27.02 3.19 -18.08
CA ASN A 739 -25.79 2.55 -17.57
C ASN A 739 -26.01 1.14 -16.98
N ASP A 740 -27.25 0.74 -16.69
CA ASP A 740 -27.58 -0.62 -16.27
C ASP A 740 -27.73 -1.61 -17.43
N THR A 741 -27.57 -1.18 -18.69
CA THR A 741 -27.58 -2.07 -19.86
C THR A 741 -26.32 -2.95 -19.88
N PRO A 742 -26.44 -4.29 -20.06
CA PRO A 742 -25.26 -5.16 -20.13
C PRO A 742 -24.31 -4.73 -21.26
N THR A 743 -23.00 -4.79 -21.02
CA THR A 743 -21.97 -4.35 -21.99
C THR A 743 -21.92 -5.21 -23.25
N SER A 744 -22.31 -6.48 -23.14
CA SER A 744 -22.54 -7.41 -24.25
C SER A 744 -23.72 -8.32 -23.90
N GLY A 745 -24.33 -8.96 -24.89
CA GLY A 745 -25.46 -9.84 -24.63
C GLY A 745 -26.30 -10.10 -25.87
N THR A 746 -27.60 -10.22 -25.68
CA THR A 746 -28.58 -10.38 -26.75
C THR A 746 -29.52 -9.19 -26.82
N PHE A 747 -30.08 -8.94 -27.99
CA PHE A 747 -31.25 -8.08 -28.13
C PHE A 747 -32.27 -8.77 -29.02
N ILE A 748 -33.54 -8.44 -28.82
CA ILE A 748 -34.66 -9.02 -29.57
C ILE A 748 -35.35 -7.87 -30.29
N VAL A 749 -35.44 -7.98 -31.61
CA VAL A 749 -36.17 -7.05 -32.46
C VAL A 749 -37.55 -7.62 -32.73
N VAL A 750 -38.58 -6.81 -32.48
CA VAL A 750 -39.97 -7.07 -32.85
C VAL A 750 -40.22 -6.39 -34.18
N ASP A 751 -40.27 -7.20 -35.24
CA ASP A 751 -40.66 -6.76 -36.58
C ASP A 751 -42.18 -6.67 -36.61
N THR A 752 -42.68 -5.43 -36.55
CA THR A 752 -44.12 -5.15 -36.50
C THR A 752 -44.77 -5.50 -37.84
N SER A 753 -44.03 -5.38 -38.94
CA SER A 753 -44.54 -5.61 -40.29
C SER A 753 -44.78 -7.10 -40.58
N ALA A 754 -43.89 -7.96 -40.10
CA ALA A 754 -43.97 -9.40 -40.27
C ALA A 754 -44.67 -10.12 -39.09
N SER A 755 -44.87 -9.43 -37.96
CA SER A 755 -45.28 -10.05 -36.68
C SER A 755 -44.31 -11.14 -36.21
N GLU A 756 -43.01 -10.89 -36.38
CA GLU A 756 -41.91 -11.82 -36.09
C GLU A 756 -40.95 -11.23 -35.04
N GLU A 757 -40.24 -12.10 -34.33
CA GLU A 757 -39.18 -11.73 -33.39
C GLU A 757 -37.84 -12.29 -33.86
N HIS A 758 -36.87 -11.39 -33.98
CA HIS A 758 -35.51 -11.71 -34.40
C HIS A 758 -34.54 -11.53 -33.23
N ARG A 759 -33.88 -12.61 -32.83
CA ARG A 759 -32.88 -12.59 -31.76
C ARG A 759 -31.48 -12.40 -32.34
N TYR A 760 -30.76 -11.42 -31.81
CA TYR A 760 -29.38 -11.14 -32.16
C TYR A 760 -28.49 -11.14 -30.93
N ARG A 761 -27.19 -11.32 -31.13
CA ARG A 761 -26.15 -11.00 -30.15
C ARG A 761 -25.51 -9.67 -30.49
N TYR A 762 -25.14 -8.91 -29.46
CA TYR A 762 -24.31 -7.73 -29.59
C TYR A 762 -23.02 -7.92 -28.79
N ALA A 763 -21.91 -7.45 -29.35
CA ALA A 763 -20.58 -7.52 -28.75
C ALA A 763 -20.29 -6.29 -27.87
N SER A 764 -20.88 -5.15 -28.20
CA SER A 764 -20.75 -3.90 -27.46
C SER A 764 -21.95 -2.98 -27.72
N PHE A 765 -22.16 -2.00 -26.86
CA PHE A 765 -23.06 -0.88 -27.16
C PHE A 765 -22.30 0.45 -27.02
N ASN A 766 -22.73 1.45 -27.79
CA ASN A 766 -22.21 2.80 -27.73
C ASN A 766 -23.34 3.79 -27.55
N ASN A 767 -23.09 4.81 -26.72
CA ASN A 767 -23.86 6.06 -26.71
C ASN A 767 -22.96 7.13 -27.34
N THR A 768 -22.87 7.14 -28.67
CA THR A 768 -21.89 7.97 -29.39
C THR A 768 -22.30 9.45 -29.34
N SER A 769 -21.39 10.34 -28.93
CA SER A 769 -21.58 11.82 -29.00
C SER A 769 -21.03 12.43 -30.31
N GLY A 770 -20.90 11.63 -31.36
CA GLY A 770 -19.86 11.78 -32.37
C GLY A 770 -20.29 12.10 -33.79
N THR A 771 -21.54 12.51 -34.06
CA THR A 771 -21.96 13.09 -35.37
C THR A 771 -23.26 13.91 -35.27
N GLY A 772 -23.52 14.56 -34.14
CA GLY A 772 -24.67 15.45 -33.99
C GLY A 772 -26.02 14.79 -33.67
N SER A 773 -26.03 13.46 -33.46
CA SER A 773 -27.16 12.73 -32.86
C SER A 773 -26.63 11.77 -31.77
N ASN A 774 -27.26 11.79 -30.59
CA ASN A 774 -26.88 11.00 -29.41
C ASN A 774 -27.60 9.64 -29.43
N ASP A 775 -27.27 8.80 -30.40
CA ASP A 775 -28.09 7.61 -30.69
C ASP A 775 -27.45 6.37 -30.07
N GLY A 776 -28.24 5.58 -29.35
CA GLY A 776 -27.85 4.29 -28.81
C GLY A 776 -27.64 3.29 -29.93
N GLN A 777 -26.45 2.71 -30.00
CA GLN A 777 -26.06 1.72 -31.02
C GLN A 777 -25.66 0.39 -30.38
N LEU A 778 -26.26 -0.71 -30.81
CA LEU A 778 -25.83 -2.07 -30.49
C LEU A 778 -24.99 -2.61 -31.64
N VAL A 779 -23.73 -2.90 -31.38
CA VAL A 779 -22.79 -3.40 -32.39
C VAL A 779 -22.78 -4.93 -32.34
N LEU A 780 -23.13 -5.56 -33.46
CA LEU A 780 -23.12 -7.00 -33.58
C LEU A 780 -21.67 -7.53 -33.63
N PRO A 781 -21.43 -8.81 -33.27
CA PRO A 781 -20.15 -9.46 -33.51
C PRO A 781 -19.73 -9.40 -34.99
N THR A 782 -18.44 -9.63 -35.27
CA THR A 782 -17.92 -9.57 -36.64
C THR A 782 -18.71 -10.47 -37.58
N GLU A 783 -19.28 -9.86 -38.63
CA GLU A 783 -20.03 -10.56 -39.67
C GLU A 783 -19.21 -11.71 -40.27
N ARG A 784 -19.88 -12.84 -40.51
CA ARG A 784 -19.29 -14.02 -41.14
C ARG A 784 -20.11 -14.39 -42.37
N THR A 785 -19.41 -14.64 -43.46
CA THR A 785 -20.02 -15.10 -44.72
C THR A 785 -19.38 -16.39 -45.19
N GLY A 786 -20.10 -17.15 -45.99
CA GLY A 786 -19.59 -18.40 -46.54
C GLY A 786 -20.48 -18.99 -47.61
N THR A 787 -20.12 -20.20 -48.04
CA THR A 787 -20.82 -20.95 -49.07
C THR A 787 -21.02 -22.39 -48.59
N ALA A 788 -22.22 -22.91 -48.78
CA ALA A 788 -22.55 -24.31 -48.54
C ALA A 788 -21.73 -25.23 -49.47
N THR A 789 -21.42 -26.41 -48.96
CA THR A 789 -20.59 -27.43 -49.61
C THR A 789 -21.21 -28.81 -49.41
N ALA A 790 -20.61 -29.80 -50.09
CA ALA A 790 -20.98 -31.22 -50.09
C ALA A 790 -21.44 -31.73 -48.71
N GLY A 791 -22.70 -32.15 -48.61
CA GLY A 791 -23.32 -32.70 -47.41
C GLY A 791 -24.30 -31.75 -46.70
N SER A 792 -24.60 -30.60 -47.30
CA SER A 792 -25.67 -29.71 -46.82
C SER A 792 -27.05 -30.27 -47.19
N ASP A 793 -28.07 -30.02 -46.35
CA ASP A 793 -29.44 -30.47 -46.56
C ASP A 793 -30.47 -29.46 -46.02
N SER A 794 -31.73 -29.87 -45.87
CA SER A 794 -32.82 -29.03 -45.35
C SER A 794 -32.52 -28.21 -44.09
N GLN A 795 -31.68 -28.73 -43.18
CA GLN A 795 -31.35 -28.14 -41.89
C GLN A 795 -29.86 -28.24 -41.56
N THR A 796 -29.11 -29.12 -42.23
CA THR A 796 -27.67 -29.24 -42.06
C THR A 796 -26.96 -28.29 -43.02
N LEU A 797 -26.11 -27.41 -42.51
CA LEU A 797 -25.19 -26.62 -43.32
C LEU A 797 -23.77 -27.16 -43.13
N VAL A 798 -23.14 -27.60 -44.22
CA VAL A 798 -21.73 -27.97 -44.28
C VAL A 798 -20.99 -26.93 -45.10
N ALA A 799 -19.96 -26.31 -44.55
CA ALA A 799 -19.15 -25.30 -45.22
C ALA A 799 -17.66 -25.57 -44.99
N SER A 800 -16.98 -26.19 -45.96
CA SER A 800 -15.60 -26.67 -45.80
C SER A 800 -14.55 -25.57 -45.56
N ALA A 801 -14.84 -24.32 -45.94
CA ALA A 801 -13.99 -23.17 -45.71
C ALA A 801 -14.38 -22.36 -44.46
N ALA A 802 -15.48 -22.73 -43.79
CA ALA A 802 -15.90 -22.12 -42.54
C ALA A 802 -15.15 -22.72 -41.34
N THR A 803 -15.10 -21.95 -40.26
CA THR A 803 -14.59 -22.39 -38.95
C THR A 803 -15.54 -21.90 -37.88
N PHE A 804 -16.74 -22.50 -37.79
CA PHE A 804 -17.88 -22.00 -37.01
C PHE A 804 -17.60 -21.84 -35.51
N SER A 805 -16.97 -22.81 -34.87
CA SER A 805 -16.58 -22.68 -33.46
C SER A 805 -15.48 -21.65 -33.27
N THR A 806 -14.49 -21.60 -34.17
CA THR A 806 -13.43 -20.56 -34.15
C THR A 806 -13.99 -19.15 -34.42
N TRP A 807 -15.00 -19.03 -35.27
CA TRP A 807 -15.72 -17.78 -35.54
C TRP A 807 -16.59 -17.33 -34.37
N GLY A 808 -16.76 -18.18 -33.35
CA GLY A 808 -17.56 -17.88 -32.17
C GLY A 808 -19.06 -17.96 -32.42
N ILE A 809 -19.49 -18.76 -33.40
CA ILE A 809 -20.91 -19.06 -33.62
C ILE A 809 -21.45 -19.86 -32.44
N LYS A 810 -22.65 -19.50 -31.98
CA LYS A 810 -23.32 -20.09 -30.83
C LYS A 810 -24.70 -20.61 -31.23
N ILE A 811 -25.21 -21.55 -30.43
CA ILE A 811 -26.60 -22.00 -30.53
C ILE A 811 -27.54 -20.81 -30.28
N GLY A 812 -28.53 -20.65 -31.14
CA GLY A 812 -29.48 -19.56 -31.14
C GLY A 812 -29.04 -18.32 -31.92
N ASP A 813 -27.86 -18.34 -32.56
CA ASP A 813 -27.49 -17.33 -33.54
C ASP A 813 -28.39 -17.41 -34.77
N ILE A 814 -28.70 -16.26 -35.34
CA ILE A 814 -29.46 -16.16 -36.57
C ILE A 814 -28.52 -16.21 -37.79
N ILE A 815 -28.93 -16.92 -38.83
CA ILE A 815 -28.22 -17.08 -40.10
C ILE A 815 -29.17 -16.75 -41.24
N ARG A 816 -28.67 -16.01 -42.24
CA ARG A 816 -29.40 -15.67 -43.45
C ARG A 816 -28.78 -16.36 -44.66
N ARG A 817 -29.63 -16.90 -45.53
CA ARG A 817 -29.26 -17.29 -46.89
C ARG A 817 -29.35 -16.06 -47.80
N THR A 818 -28.24 -15.74 -48.47
CA THR A 818 -28.04 -14.49 -49.22
C THR A 818 -28.34 -14.62 -50.72
N ASN A 819 -28.54 -15.83 -51.24
CA ASN A 819 -28.90 -16.13 -52.63
C ASN A 819 -30.17 -17.01 -52.71
N ASN A 820 -30.60 -17.35 -53.93
CA ASN A 820 -31.84 -18.10 -54.22
C ASN A 820 -33.10 -17.41 -53.65
N GLU A 821 -34.10 -18.15 -53.15
CA GLU A 821 -35.33 -17.58 -52.54
C GLU A 821 -35.06 -16.80 -51.24
N GLY A 822 -33.80 -16.71 -50.78
CA GLY A 822 -33.42 -16.06 -49.53
C GLY A 822 -33.90 -16.84 -48.30
N GLY A 823 -34.07 -16.14 -47.18
CA GLY A 823 -34.62 -16.68 -45.92
C GLY A 823 -33.61 -16.66 -44.78
N TRP A 824 -34.12 -16.75 -43.55
CA TRP A 824 -33.31 -16.83 -42.33
C TRP A 824 -33.72 -18.03 -41.46
N ALA A 825 -32.78 -18.50 -40.64
CA ALA A 825 -32.96 -19.62 -39.71
C ALA A 825 -32.15 -19.38 -38.42
N TYR A 826 -32.39 -20.20 -37.39
CA TYR A 826 -31.59 -20.19 -36.16
C TYR A 826 -30.68 -21.40 -36.06
N VAL A 827 -29.45 -21.21 -35.59
CA VAL A 827 -28.54 -22.32 -35.28
C VAL A 827 -29.07 -23.09 -34.08
N THR A 828 -29.27 -24.39 -34.22
CA THR A 828 -29.71 -25.29 -33.15
C THR A 828 -28.56 -26.12 -32.59
N ILE A 829 -27.58 -26.48 -33.43
CA ILE A 829 -26.38 -27.23 -33.03
C ILE A 829 -25.15 -26.70 -33.78
N VAL A 830 -24.04 -26.53 -33.08
CA VAL A 830 -22.71 -26.38 -33.67
C VAL A 830 -21.98 -27.72 -33.55
N SER A 831 -21.96 -28.49 -34.64
CA SER A 831 -21.51 -29.89 -34.60
C SER A 831 -20.00 -30.05 -34.81
N SER A 832 -19.38 -29.15 -35.57
CA SER A 832 -17.93 -29.09 -35.79
C SER A 832 -17.52 -27.71 -36.35
N GLU A 833 -16.23 -27.51 -36.61
CA GLU A 833 -15.72 -26.30 -37.27
C GLU A 833 -16.38 -26.05 -38.65
N THR A 834 -16.82 -27.08 -39.36
CA THR A 834 -17.34 -26.93 -40.73
C THR A 834 -18.82 -27.28 -40.86
N GLN A 835 -19.51 -27.59 -39.77
CA GLN A 835 -20.90 -28.05 -39.83
C GLN A 835 -21.76 -27.54 -38.67
N ILE A 836 -22.92 -26.99 -39.02
CA ILE A 836 -23.98 -26.57 -38.09
C ILE A 836 -25.31 -27.19 -38.50
N ILE A 837 -26.25 -27.24 -37.56
CA ILE A 837 -27.65 -27.58 -37.81
C ILE A 837 -28.47 -26.33 -37.49
N THR A 838 -29.41 -26.01 -38.35
CA THR A 838 -30.33 -24.88 -38.23
C THR A 838 -31.76 -25.36 -38.04
N THR A 839 -32.65 -24.46 -37.63
CA THR A 839 -34.08 -24.65 -37.86
C THR A 839 -34.36 -24.67 -39.37
N LEU A 840 -35.59 -25.05 -39.73
CA LEU A 840 -36.12 -24.71 -41.05
C LEU A 840 -36.09 -23.19 -41.24
N PHE A 841 -35.93 -22.76 -42.49
CA PHE A 841 -36.08 -21.36 -42.86
C PHE A 841 -37.49 -20.85 -42.55
N ASN A 842 -37.59 -19.53 -42.37
CA ASN A 842 -38.85 -18.86 -42.07
C ASN A 842 -40.00 -19.22 -43.05
N ALA A 843 -41.24 -19.06 -42.57
CA ALA A 843 -42.43 -19.59 -43.22
C ALA A 843 -42.59 -19.06 -44.66
N GLY A 844 -42.74 -19.98 -45.62
CA GLY A 844 -42.88 -19.67 -47.05
C GLY A 844 -41.68 -20.09 -47.91
N ILE A 845 -40.56 -20.42 -47.29
CA ILE A 845 -39.37 -20.98 -47.97
C ILE A 845 -39.41 -22.50 -47.87
N THR A 846 -39.46 -23.19 -49.01
CA THR A 846 -39.53 -24.68 -49.04
C THR A 846 -38.21 -25.36 -49.39
N ALA A 847 -37.23 -24.61 -49.89
CA ALA A 847 -35.88 -25.09 -50.17
C ALA A 847 -34.95 -24.79 -48.98
N GLY A 848 -34.35 -25.83 -48.38
CA GLY A 848 -33.29 -25.67 -47.37
C GLY A 848 -31.93 -25.43 -48.00
N TRP A 849 -30.83 -25.81 -47.33
CA TRP A 849 -29.48 -25.61 -47.87
C TRP A 849 -29.25 -26.51 -49.08
N ASP A 850 -29.03 -25.92 -50.26
CA ASP A 850 -28.80 -26.62 -51.52
C ASP A 850 -27.41 -26.33 -52.10
N GLU A 851 -26.71 -27.39 -52.50
CA GLU A 851 -25.39 -27.36 -53.13
C GLU A 851 -25.44 -27.60 -54.65
N THR A 852 -26.59 -28.01 -55.20
CA THR A 852 -26.66 -28.75 -56.49
C THR A 852 -26.95 -27.90 -57.74
N VAL A 853 -27.45 -26.66 -57.60
CA VAL A 853 -27.81 -25.81 -58.76
C VAL A 853 -27.13 -24.43 -58.74
N THR A 854 -27.01 -23.82 -57.55
CA THR A 854 -26.13 -22.68 -57.25
C THR A 854 -25.81 -22.80 -55.77
N ALA A 855 -24.56 -23.04 -55.39
CA ALA A 855 -24.22 -23.28 -53.98
C ALA A 855 -24.75 -22.14 -53.09
N ASP A 856 -25.57 -22.48 -52.10
CA ASP A 856 -26.15 -21.49 -51.20
C ASP A 856 -25.06 -20.68 -50.49
N THR A 857 -25.18 -19.36 -50.51
CA THR A 857 -24.29 -18.44 -49.79
C THR A 857 -24.99 -17.94 -48.55
N PHE A 858 -24.27 -17.81 -47.44
CA PHE A 858 -24.85 -17.41 -46.16
C PHE A 858 -24.09 -16.26 -45.52
N GLU A 859 -24.79 -15.55 -44.65
CA GLU A 859 -24.22 -14.58 -43.71
C GLU A 859 -24.76 -14.83 -42.30
N MET A 860 -23.95 -14.49 -41.31
CA MET A 860 -24.25 -14.62 -39.89
C MET A 860 -23.74 -13.39 -39.15
N LEU A 861 -24.32 -13.14 -37.98
CA LEU A 861 -23.91 -12.04 -37.10
C LEU A 861 -24.11 -10.65 -37.75
N SER A 862 -25.10 -10.55 -38.65
CA SER A 862 -25.60 -9.30 -39.24
C SER A 862 -27.13 -9.29 -39.25
N LEU A 863 -27.73 -8.11 -39.44
CA LEU A 863 -29.19 -7.96 -39.46
C LEU A 863 -29.80 -8.72 -40.65
N VAL A 864 -30.74 -9.62 -40.42
CA VAL A 864 -31.26 -10.49 -41.49
C VAL A 864 -32.34 -9.85 -42.33
N VAL A 865 -32.93 -8.75 -41.87
CA VAL A 865 -33.92 -7.92 -42.58
C VAL A 865 -33.65 -6.44 -42.32
N THR A 866 -34.28 -5.58 -43.10
CA THR A 866 -34.28 -4.13 -42.86
C THR A 866 -35.39 -3.82 -41.86
N TYR A 867 -35.06 -3.11 -40.79
CA TYR A 867 -36.00 -2.61 -39.80
C TYR A 867 -36.25 -1.12 -39.99
N ASP A 868 -37.50 -0.70 -39.81
CA ASP A 868 -37.92 0.71 -39.93
C ASP A 868 -38.35 1.30 -38.58
N GLY A 869 -38.86 2.53 -38.60
CA GLY A 869 -39.24 3.27 -37.38
C GLY A 869 -40.51 2.76 -36.69
N SER A 870 -41.21 1.79 -37.28
CA SER A 870 -42.35 1.11 -36.66
C SER A 870 -41.95 -0.13 -35.87
N ASP A 871 -40.72 -0.61 -36.05
CA ASP A 871 -40.18 -1.76 -35.33
C ASP A 871 -39.66 -1.34 -33.95
N THR A 872 -39.74 -2.26 -33.01
CA THR A 872 -39.24 -2.06 -31.64
C THR A 872 -38.21 -3.12 -31.30
N PHE A 873 -37.37 -2.84 -30.31
CA PHE A 873 -36.45 -3.84 -29.80
C PHE A 873 -36.22 -3.63 -28.31
N PHE A 874 -35.74 -4.68 -27.66
CA PHE A 874 -35.49 -4.68 -26.24
C PHE A 874 -34.25 -5.50 -25.91
N VAL A 875 -33.60 -5.15 -24.81
CA VAL A 875 -32.35 -5.73 -24.35
C VAL A 875 -32.63 -6.45 -23.03
N PRO A 876 -32.62 -7.78 -23.00
CA PRO A 876 -32.67 -8.54 -21.76
C PRO A 876 -31.43 -8.25 -20.92
N TYR A 877 -31.59 -8.19 -19.60
CA TYR A 877 -30.46 -8.16 -18.67
C TYR A 877 -29.70 -9.51 -18.67
N MET A 878 -30.38 -10.59 -19.04
CA MET A 878 -29.84 -11.94 -19.12
C MET A 878 -30.58 -12.73 -20.21
N ASP A 879 -29.89 -13.51 -21.04
CA ASP A 879 -30.46 -14.52 -21.95
C ASP A 879 -29.39 -15.58 -22.27
N PHE A 880 -29.27 -16.58 -21.40
CA PHE A 880 -28.29 -17.66 -21.51
C PHE A 880 -28.93 -19.00 -21.76
N ARG A 881 -28.13 -19.90 -22.37
CA ARG A 881 -28.38 -21.33 -22.35
C ARG A 881 -27.36 -21.96 -21.41
N GLU A 882 -27.82 -22.66 -20.39
CA GLU A 882 -26.98 -23.36 -19.43
C GLU A 882 -26.34 -24.59 -20.10
N ASP A 883 -25.05 -24.79 -19.87
CA ASP A 883 -24.26 -25.83 -20.53
C ASP A 883 -23.72 -26.91 -19.56
N THR A 884 -23.87 -26.74 -18.24
CA THR A 884 -23.17 -27.59 -17.25
C THR A 884 -24.01 -28.17 -16.12
N GLY A 885 -25.06 -27.46 -15.66
CA GLY A 885 -25.85 -27.85 -14.49
C GLY A 885 -26.53 -29.22 -14.60
N THR A 886 -26.65 -29.95 -13.48
CA THR A 886 -27.34 -31.25 -13.38
C THR A 886 -28.29 -31.29 -12.17
N ASP A 887 -29.08 -32.35 -12.02
CA ASP A 887 -29.93 -32.50 -10.83
C ASP A 887 -29.14 -32.73 -9.53
N GLY A 888 -27.99 -33.42 -9.61
CA GLY A 888 -27.12 -33.64 -8.44
C GLY A 888 -26.23 -32.45 -8.10
N THR A 889 -25.94 -31.60 -9.07
CA THR A 889 -25.17 -30.36 -8.89
C THR A 889 -25.75 -29.29 -9.80
N PRO A 890 -26.78 -28.56 -9.34
CA PRO A 890 -27.42 -27.51 -10.12
C PRO A 890 -26.46 -26.37 -10.45
N GLY A 891 -26.62 -25.78 -11.63
CA GLY A 891 -25.87 -24.61 -12.07
C GLY A 891 -26.46 -23.28 -11.55
N SER A 892 -25.81 -22.20 -11.95
CA SER A 892 -26.29 -20.82 -11.77
C SER A 892 -25.74 -19.90 -12.86
N GLU A 893 -26.59 -19.01 -13.37
CA GLU A 893 -26.23 -17.97 -14.32
C GLU A 893 -26.14 -16.62 -13.60
N VAL A 894 -25.08 -15.86 -13.88
CA VAL A 894 -24.79 -14.57 -13.21
C VAL A 894 -24.45 -13.49 -14.22
N VAL A 895 -25.10 -12.34 -14.12
CA VAL A 895 -24.73 -11.11 -14.82
C VAL A 895 -24.46 -10.01 -13.80
N THR A 896 -23.36 -9.28 -13.97
CA THR A 896 -23.05 -8.09 -13.18
C THR A 896 -23.57 -6.85 -13.92
N LEU A 897 -24.31 -6.00 -13.21
CA LEU A 897 -24.92 -4.78 -13.72
C LEU A 897 -24.49 -3.58 -12.88
N THR A 898 -24.57 -2.38 -13.45
CA THR A 898 -24.47 -1.14 -12.68
C THR A 898 -25.85 -0.78 -12.12
N TYR A 899 -25.95 -0.57 -10.82
CA TYR A 899 -27.17 -0.10 -10.18
C TYR A 899 -27.36 1.40 -10.46
N VAL A 900 -28.45 1.73 -11.14
CA VAL A 900 -28.86 3.12 -11.43
C VAL A 900 -30.14 3.47 -10.65
N ALA A 901 -31.07 2.53 -10.57
CA ALA A 901 -32.32 2.59 -9.82
C ALA A 901 -32.87 1.17 -9.66
N ASP A 902 -33.88 1.00 -8.80
CA ASP A 902 -34.63 -0.25 -8.73
C ASP A 902 -35.29 -0.55 -10.09
N ARG A 903 -35.16 -1.79 -10.57
CA ARG A 903 -35.76 -2.27 -11.82
C ARG A 903 -36.66 -3.46 -11.58
N GLU A 904 -37.92 -3.34 -11.95
CA GLU A 904 -38.84 -4.47 -12.00
C GLU A 904 -38.53 -5.32 -13.23
N VAL A 905 -38.41 -6.63 -13.03
CA VAL A 905 -38.01 -7.58 -14.07
C VAL A 905 -38.92 -8.79 -14.12
N VAL A 906 -39.02 -9.38 -15.31
CA VAL A 906 -39.67 -10.66 -15.58
C VAL A 906 -38.61 -11.70 -15.83
N ILE A 907 -38.69 -12.82 -15.12
CA ILE A 907 -37.74 -13.93 -15.17
C ILE A 907 -38.44 -15.09 -15.84
N GLU A 908 -37.83 -15.65 -16.87
CA GLU A 908 -38.33 -16.80 -17.61
C GLU A 908 -37.24 -17.87 -17.70
N ALA A 909 -37.60 -19.11 -17.41
CA ALA A 909 -36.73 -20.26 -17.61
C ALA A 909 -37.51 -21.43 -18.23
N ARG A 910 -36.91 -22.06 -19.23
CA ARG A 910 -37.47 -23.27 -19.87
C ARG A 910 -36.34 -24.21 -20.27
N ASN A 911 -36.57 -25.51 -20.24
CA ASN A 911 -35.63 -26.44 -20.88
C ASN A 911 -35.93 -26.48 -22.39
N VAL A 912 -34.91 -26.27 -23.23
CA VAL A 912 -35.04 -26.26 -24.69
C VAL A 912 -34.49 -27.52 -25.35
N ASP A 913 -33.98 -28.48 -24.57
CA ASP A 913 -33.45 -29.73 -25.08
C ASP A 913 -34.53 -30.82 -25.07
N VAL A 914 -35.03 -31.15 -26.26
CA VAL A 914 -36.07 -32.17 -26.46
C VAL A 914 -35.58 -33.60 -26.19
N ALA A 915 -34.26 -33.82 -26.11
CA ALA A 915 -33.67 -35.15 -25.92
C ALA A 915 -33.39 -35.51 -24.45
N GLN A 916 -33.62 -34.61 -23.49
CA GLN A 916 -33.28 -34.78 -22.07
C GLN A 916 -34.51 -35.06 -21.21
N SER A 917 -34.35 -35.89 -20.17
CA SER A 917 -35.41 -36.22 -19.18
C SER A 917 -35.67 -35.11 -18.15
N THR A 918 -35.18 -33.88 -18.39
CA THR A 918 -35.19 -32.76 -17.45
C THR A 918 -36.15 -31.64 -17.87
N GLN A 919 -37.13 -31.95 -18.72
CA GLN A 919 -38.14 -31.01 -19.19
C GLN A 919 -38.96 -30.48 -18.00
N ILE A 920 -39.09 -29.15 -17.97
CA ILE A 920 -39.85 -28.44 -16.96
C ILE A 920 -40.99 -27.69 -17.61
N VAL A 921 -42.11 -27.58 -16.88
CA VAL A 921 -43.12 -26.57 -17.18
C VAL A 921 -42.42 -25.21 -17.17
N PRO A 922 -42.59 -24.37 -18.21
CA PRO A 922 -41.92 -23.07 -18.27
C PRO A 922 -42.12 -22.28 -16.97
N PHE A 923 -41.00 -21.95 -16.33
CA PHE A 923 -40.98 -21.16 -15.11
C PHE A 923 -41.04 -19.69 -15.48
N LYS A 924 -41.99 -18.96 -14.89
CA LYS A 924 -42.13 -17.52 -15.07
C LYS A 924 -42.46 -16.86 -13.74
N THR A 925 -41.72 -15.82 -13.39
CA THR A 925 -41.97 -15.03 -12.18
C THR A 925 -41.51 -13.58 -12.39
N THR A 926 -41.79 -12.71 -11.42
CA THR A 926 -41.28 -11.34 -11.38
C THR A 926 -40.32 -11.15 -10.21
N GLY A 927 -39.45 -10.14 -10.31
CA GLY A 927 -38.54 -9.75 -9.25
C GLY A 927 -38.16 -8.28 -9.37
N THR A 928 -37.42 -7.77 -8.38
CA THR A 928 -36.89 -6.41 -8.39
C THR A 928 -35.38 -6.49 -8.24
N ILE A 929 -34.66 -5.99 -9.24
CA ILE A 929 -33.24 -5.71 -9.13
C ILE A 929 -33.11 -4.44 -8.29
N ASN A 930 -32.51 -4.55 -7.11
CA ASN A 930 -32.31 -3.42 -6.21
C ASN A 930 -30.81 -3.13 -6.00
N ASN A 931 -30.48 -2.23 -5.06
CA ASN A 931 -29.09 -1.86 -4.74
C ASN A 931 -28.21 -3.01 -4.18
N THR A 932 -28.78 -4.19 -3.92
CA THR A 932 -28.06 -5.42 -3.55
C THR A 932 -28.05 -6.46 -4.66
N GLY A 933 -28.71 -6.20 -5.79
CA GLY A 933 -28.91 -7.14 -6.88
C GLY A 933 -30.22 -7.91 -6.79
N LEU A 934 -30.26 -9.08 -7.42
CA LEU A 934 -31.40 -10.00 -7.40
C LEU A 934 -30.89 -11.44 -7.47
N THR A 935 -31.33 -12.29 -6.56
CA THR A 935 -31.10 -13.74 -6.64
C THR A 935 -32.44 -14.45 -6.68
N GLN A 936 -32.67 -15.24 -7.74
CA GLN A 936 -33.88 -16.02 -7.91
C GLN A 936 -33.53 -17.47 -8.25
N SER A 937 -34.04 -18.42 -7.48
CA SER A 937 -33.95 -19.85 -7.81
C SER A 937 -35.09 -20.25 -8.73
N ILE A 938 -34.79 -21.02 -9.78
CA ILE A 938 -35.82 -21.66 -10.62
C ILE A 938 -36.55 -22.71 -9.79
N ILE A 939 -37.88 -22.70 -9.83
CA ILE A 939 -38.72 -23.78 -9.31
C ILE A 939 -38.98 -24.75 -10.45
N ARG A 940 -38.56 -26.00 -10.30
CA ARG A 940 -38.71 -27.04 -11.32
C ARG A 940 -39.96 -27.85 -11.05
N THR A 941 -40.90 -27.81 -11.99
CA THR A 941 -42.06 -28.70 -12.06
C THR A 941 -41.91 -29.55 -13.31
N GLU A 942 -41.92 -30.86 -13.17
CA GLU A 942 -41.81 -31.79 -14.32
C GLU A 942 -42.94 -31.54 -15.32
N ASP A 943 -42.60 -31.47 -16.61
CA ASP A 943 -43.58 -31.39 -17.68
C ASP A 943 -44.03 -32.80 -18.08
N THR A 944 -45.22 -33.21 -17.65
CA THR A 944 -45.76 -34.55 -17.96
C THR A 944 -46.46 -34.64 -19.31
N VAL A 945 -46.52 -33.55 -20.09
CA VAL A 945 -47.26 -33.50 -21.37
C VAL A 945 -46.34 -33.80 -22.56
N PHE A 946 -45.06 -33.44 -22.45
CA PHE A 946 -44.02 -33.71 -23.44
C PHE A 946 -43.10 -34.83 -22.94
N THR A 947 -43.51 -36.08 -23.12
CA THR A 947 -42.69 -37.28 -22.83
C THR A 947 -42.17 -37.94 -24.09
#